data_AF-A0A7J7JRX4-F1
#
_entry.id   AF-A0A7J7JRX4-F1
#
_cell.length_a   1.000
_cell.length_b   1.000
_cell.length_c   1.000
_cell.angle_alpha   90.00
_cell.angle_beta   90.00
_cell.angle_gamma   90.00
#
_symmetry.space_group_name_H-M   'P 1'
#
loop_
_entity.id
_entity.type
_entity.pdbx_description
1 polymer ?
#
loop_
_entity_poly.entity_id
_entity_poly.type
_entity_poly.pdbx_seq_one_letter_code
_entity_poly.pdbx_strand_id
1 'polypeptide(L)'
;MLITIVLSMSRSKNFDKLLQFINEGNAVGFEQKLISLTASQRLDVLKKQDDEHFSLFEYAAIGGHTEIVKVAIALVPASEHYNILAIQGINECTTLHVAAYFGRTDIVELIASLLLRADLYRLLRIQDKQGNTSLTCGLMEKKTETVKFILNCLPAADMCKVISIPNNRGNTVLSWAAQCGLMDLLKLCVDIIPPEQLYSQLLVADDDGDTVIHFAAYRNQSEAAVYLLNKLTAIQVGEIVEIQNKEGHNPIEYAKSKGYHKFVTVVGVYLRDRKIFLNGKVKHVVVGEKLGSGGQATVYRGTWLSTPVAIKILPNPFGIDLSETPLQEVEEYNAIKNLRHPNIIQFFGVGQLRTDIGLVMELCDTDLKKMSQQIEQSGEALFINEGNAVGFEQKLRSLTASQRLDVLKKQDDEHFSLFEYAAIGGHTEIVKVAIALVPASEHYNILAIQGINECTTLHVAAYFGRTDIVELIASLLLRADLYRLLRIQDKQGNTPLTCGLREKKTETVKFILNCLPAADMCKVTSIPNNRRNTVLSWAAQCGLMDLLKLCVDIIPPEQLYSQLLVAGDDGGTVIHCAACGNQSEAAVYLLDKLTAIQVGEKLGSGGQATVYRGTWLSTPVAIKILPNPFGIDLSKTSLPELEEYNAIKNLRHPNVIQFFGVGQLKTDIGLVMELCDTDLKIMSQQIGQSGDALMKLCSTFRIGFNNYHKIVHHDKMPEGKLLRIIKDSLCGLVYLHDKNMIHMDVKPHNILGLQCTELQSYYTDMLQPRQLTCGLWV
;
A
#
# COMPACT_ATOMS: atom_id res chain seq x y z
N MET A 1 -31.82 44.22 33.82
CA MET A 1 -30.60 44.36 34.64
C MET A 1 -30.45 45.78 35.18
N LEU A 2 -30.19 46.81 34.36
CA LEU A 2 -30.01 48.21 34.80
C LEU A 2 -31.16 48.82 35.61
N ILE A 3 -32.42 48.58 35.23
CA ILE A 3 -33.59 49.09 35.98
C ILE A 3 -33.66 48.45 37.37
N THR A 4 -33.36 47.16 37.47
CA THR A 4 -33.31 46.44 38.76
C THR A 4 -32.13 46.90 39.60
N ILE A 5 -30.94 47.10 39.00
CA ILE A 5 -29.70 47.55 39.67
C ILE A 5 -29.84 48.99 40.21
N VAL A 6 -30.41 49.93 39.42
CA VAL A 6 -30.50 51.34 39.83
C VAL A 6 -31.60 51.57 40.87
N LEU A 7 -32.71 50.82 40.81
CA LEU A 7 -33.79 50.89 41.82
C LEU A 7 -33.41 50.23 43.17
N SER A 8 -32.37 49.40 43.14
CA SER A 8 -31.82 48.57 44.23
C SER A 8 -30.88 49.35 45.17
N MET A 9 -30.08 50.27 44.60
CA MET A 9 -29.07 51.07 45.33
C MET A 9 -29.61 51.90 46.51
N SER A 10 -30.93 52.10 46.62
CA SER A 10 -31.54 52.96 47.64
C SER A 10 -32.05 52.25 48.90
N ARG A 11 -31.82 50.94 49.10
CA ARG A 11 -32.50 50.17 50.18
C ARG A 11 -31.64 49.23 51.05
N SER A 12 -30.34 49.09 50.77
CA SER A 12 -29.47 48.11 51.46
C SER A 12 -29.04 48.58 52.86
N LYS A 13 -29.36 47.79 53.91
CA LYS A 13 -29.02 48.09 55.33
C LYS A 13 -27.73 47.43 55.85
N ASN A 14 -27.22 46.41 55.15
CA ASN A 14 -26.14 45.57 55.66
C ASN A 14 -24.74 46.20 55.52
N PHE A 15 -24.61 47.24 54.70
CA PHE A 15 -23.33 47.89 54.38
C PHE A 15 -23.27 49.37 54.76
N ASP A 16 -24.31 49.92 55.41
CA ASP A 16 -24.65 51.36 55.47
C ASP A 16 -23.47 52.34 55.32
N LYS A 17 -22.43 52.21 56.15
CA LYS A 17 -21.28 53.13 56.12
C LYS A 17 -20.25 52.85 55.02
N LEU A 18 -19.99 51.59 54.69
CA LEU A 18 -19.09 51.21 53.58
C LEU A 18 -19.74 51.50 52.23
N LEU A 19 -21.03 51.18 52.08
CA LEU A 19 -21.78 51.47 50.86
C LEU A 19 -21.91 52.98 50.62
N GLN A 20 -22.09 53.77 51.68
CA GLN A 20 -22.04 55.23 51.59
C GLN A 20 -20.71 55.71 50.97
N PHE A 21 -19.56 55.22 51.47
CA PHE A 21 -18.27 55.60 50.90
C PHE A 21 -18.10 55.16 49.45
N ILE A 22 -18.67 54.01 49.06
CA ILE A 22 -18.68 53.58 47.65
C ILE A 22 -19.49 54.55 46.80
N ASN A 23 -20.71 54.88 47.21
CA ASN A 23 -21.58 55.78 46.47
C ASN A 23 -21.01 57.20 46.35
N GLU A 24 -20.24 57.65 47.35
CA GLU A 24 -19.53 58.93 47.34
C GLU A 24 -18.18 58.88 46.59
N GLY A 25 -17.70 57.68 46.19
CA GLY A 25 -16.37 57.50 45.62
C GLY A 25 -15.22 57.76 46.61
N ASN A 26 -15.49 57.75 47.92
CA ASN A 26 -14.53 58.09 48.96
C ASN A 26 -13.62 56.91 49.33
N ALA A 27 -12.59 56.66 48.51
CA ALA A 27 -11.63 55.57 48.72
C ALA A 27 -10.88 55.66 50.07
N VAL A 28 -10.54 56.87 50.53
CA VAL A 28 -9.81 57.07 51.79
C VAL A 28 -10.67 56.70 53.01
N GLY A 29 -11.92 57.15 53.03
CA GLY A 29 -12.87 56.79 54.09
C GLY A 29 -13.18 55.29 54.10
N PHE A 30 -13.31 54.70 52.91
CA PHE A 30 -13.47 53.26 52.74
C PHE A 30 -12.27 52.46 53.29
N GLU A 31 -11.05 52.89 52.95
CA GLU A 31 -9.78 52.30 53.43
C GLU A 31 -9.69 52.30 54.95
N GLN A 32 -9.86 53.47 55.56
CA GLN A 32 -9.76 53.65 57.01
C GLN A 32 -10.77 52.77 57.75
N LYS A 33 -11.99 52.65 57.20
CA LYS A 33 -13.02 51.79 57.77
C LYS A 33 -12.64 50.31 57.69
N LEU A 34 -12.07 49.85 56.58
CA LEU A 34 -11.58 48.47 56.46
C LEU A 34 -10.39 48.20 57.39
N ILE A 35 -9.42 49.11 57.49
CA ILE A 35 -8.26 48.96 58.39
C ILE A 35 -8.68 48.89 59.86
N SER A 36 -9.80 49.51 60.24
CA SER A 36 -10.33 49.41 61.61
C SER A 36 -10.85 48.01 62.00
N LEU A 37 -10.97 47.08 61.04
CA LEU A 37 -11.43 45.71 61.23
C LEU A 37 -10.25 44.73 61.29
N THR A 38 -10.42 43.60 61.97
CA THR A 38 -9.43 42.52 61.93
C THR A 38 -9.34 41.90 60.53
N ALA A 39 -8.26 41.18 60.22
CA ALA A 39 -8.12 40.51 58.91
C ALA A 39 -9.28 39.55 58.59
N SER A 40 -9.74 38.78 59.57
CA SER A 40 -10.92 37.90 59.42
C SER A 40 -12.19 38.71 59.13
N GLN A 41 -12.42 39.78 59.88
CA GLN A 41 -13.60 40.63 59.70
C GLN A 41 -13.59 41.37 58.35
N ARG A 42 -12.42 41.82 57.89
CA ARG A 42 -12.27 42.43 56.55
C ARG A 42 -12.70 41.45 55.47
N LEU A 43 -12.21 40.22 55.54
CA LEU A 43 -12.56 39.17 54.58
C LEU A 43 -14.06 38.84 54.62
N ASP A 44 -14.62 38.69 55.82
CA ASP A 44 -16.06 38.42 56.01
C ASP A 44 -16.93 39.54 55.43
N VAL A 45 -16.55 40.80 55.63
CA VAL A 45 -17.30 41.95 55.09
C VAL A 45 -17.20 42.02 53.57
N LEU A 46 -16.02 41.79 53.00
CA LEU A 46 -15.81 41.81 51.55
C LEU A 46 -16.45 40.60 50.84
N LYS A 47 -16.68 39.49 51.55
CA LYS A 47 -17.41 38.31 51.04
C LYS A 47 -18.93 38.41 51.20
N LYS A 48 -19.42 39.32 52.03
CA LYS A 48 -20.86 39.48 52.24
C LYS A 48 -21.53 40.09 51.02
N GLN A 49 -22.79 39.73 50.85
CA GLN A 49 -23.73 40.36 49.94
C GLN A 49 -24.84 41.02 50.75
N ASP A 50 -25.49 42.02 50.18
CA ASP A 50 -26.69 42.61 50.80
C ASP A 50 -27.94 41.75 50.57
N ASP A 51 -29.09 42.26 51.04
CA ASP A 51 -30.38 41.59 50.92
C ASP A 51 -30.82 41.39 49.46
N GLU A 52 -30.24 42.15 48.52
CA GLU A 52 -30.47 42.03 47.08
C GLU A 52 -29.36 41.25 46.36
N HIS A 53 -28.48 40.61 47.13
CA HIS A 53 -27.37 39.78 46.69
C HIS A 53 -26.23 40.55 46.00
N PHE A 54 -26.13 41.87 46.15
CA PHE A 54 -24.99 42.63 45.64
C PHE A 54 -23.80 42.60 46.60
N SER A 55 -22.62 42.41 46.03
CA SER A 55 -21.34 42.61 46.70
C SER A 55 -20.87 44.06 46.62
N LEU A 56 -20.02 44.46 47.56
CA LEU A 56 -19.36 45.79 47.54
C LEU A 56 -18.58 46.04 46.24
N PHE A 57 -18.01 44.98 45.64
CA PHE A 57 -17.26 45.09 44.39
C PHE A 57 -18.15 45.35 43.18
N GLU A 58 -19.35 44.78 43.14
CA GLU A 58 -20.33 45.09 42.09
C GLU A 58 -20.79 46.55 42.19
N TYR A 59 -21.05 47.06 43.40
CA TYR A 59 -21.35 48.50 43.60
C TYR A 59 -20.22 49.41 43.14
N ALA A 60 -18.96 49.08 43.48
CA ALA A 60 -17.81 49.83 43.01
C ALA A 60 -17.65 49.76 41.48
N ALA A 61 -17.97 48.62 40.85
CA ALA A 61 -17.96 48.47 39.39
C ALA A 61 -19.09 49.26 38.70
N ILE A 62 -20.28 49.31 39.28
CA ILE A 62 -21.38 50.15 38.80
C ILE A 62 -20.96 51.63 38.81
N GLY A 63 -20.42 52.10 39.96
CA GLY A 63 -19.95 53.47 40.14
C GLY A 63 -18.68 53.83 39.36
N GLY A 64 -17.90 52.83 38.92
CA GLY A 64 -16.60 53.03 38.27
C GLY A 64 -15.52 53.51 39.25
N HIS A 65 -15.59 53.08 40.51
CA HIS A 65 -14.68 53.51 41.57
C HIS A 65 -13.47 52.57 41.69
N THR A 66 -12.55 52.66 40.73
CA THR A 66 -11.38 51.76 40.61
C THR A 66 -10.47 51.78 41.83
N GLU A 67 -10.21 52.95 42.43
CA GLU A 67 -9.38 53.04 43.64
C GLU A 67 -10.02 52.36 44.85
N ILE A 68 -11.35 52.28 44.93
CA ILE A 68 -12.04 51.52 45.99
C ILE A 68 -11.77 50.03 45.83
N VAL A 69 -11.90 49.51 44.60
CA VAL A 69 -11.60 48.10 44.29
C VAL A 69 -10.14 47.78 44.63
N LYS A 70 -9.21 48.66 44.25
CA LYS A 70 -7.78 48.52 44.48
C LYS A 70 -7.43 48.47 45.96
N VAL A 71 -7.93 49.41 46.75
CA VAL A 71 -7.71 49.43 48.20
C VAL A 71 -8.34 48.22 48.87
N ALA A 72 -9.57 47.85 48.49
CA ALA A 72 -10.26 46.67 49.03
C ALA A 72 -9.42 45.39 48.84
N ILE A 73 -8.85 45.21 47.64
CA ILE A 73 -8.05 44.03 47.30
C ILE A 73 -6.66 44.07 47.95
N ALA A 74 -6.02 45.24 48.04
CA ALA A 74 -4.70 45.39 48.67
C ALA A 74 -4.71 45.03 50.17
N LEU A 75 -5.87 45.13 50.82
CA LEU A 75 -6.06 44.83 52.24
C LEU A 75 -6.38 43.36 52.53
N VAL A 76 -6.52 42.51 51.52
CA VAL A 76 -6.75 41.06 51.67
C VAL A 76 -5.61 40.24 51.05
N PRO A 77 -5.31 39.04 51.60
CA PRO A 77 -4.28 38.17 51.04
C PRO A 77 -4.57 37.80 49.58
N ALA A 78 -3.51 37.71 48.75
CA ALA A 78 -3.61 37.35 47.34
C ALA A 78 -4.36 36.01 47.09
N SER A 79 -4.26 35.07 48.02
CA SER A 79 -4.98 33.78 47.97
C SER A 79 -6.50 33.92 47.99
N GLU A 80 -7.04 35.06 48.45
CA GLU A 80 -8.48 35.31 48.53
C GLU A 80 -9.02 36.17 47.38
N HIS A 81 -8.15 36.75 46.54
CA HIS A 81 -8.56 37.69 45.48
C HIS A 81 -9.57 37.05 44.52
N TYR A 82 -9.30 35.83 44.07
CA TYR A 82 -10.23 35.07 43.24
C TYR A 82 -11.57 34.82 43.96
N ASN A 83 -11.54 34.35 45.21
CA ASN A 83 -12.75 33.97 45.95
C ASN A 83 -13.71 35.15 46.14
N ILE A 84 -13.17 36.36 46.28
CA ILE A 84 -13.96 37.58 46.47
C ILE A 84 -14.48 38.10 45.12
N LEU A 85 -13.65 38.11 44.08
CA LEU A 85 -14.04 38.59 42.74
C LEU A 85 -14.98 37.63 42.00
N ALA A 86 -14.94 36.34 42.34
CA ALA A 86 -15.79 35.29 41.78
C ALA A 86 -17.17 35.20 42.46
N ILE A 87 -17.45 36.03 43.47
CA ILE A 87 -18.78 36.08 44.10
C ILE A 87 -19.81 36.45 43.05
N GLN A 88 -20.87 35.65 42.98
CA GLN A 88 -21.98 35.81 42.05
C GLN A 88 -23.15 36.49 42.77
N GLY A 89 -23.45 37.72 42.39
CA GLY A 89 -24.52 38.52 42.93
C GLY A 89 -25.85 38.35 42.22
N ILE A 90 -26.59 39.44 42.04
CA ILE A 90 -27.89 39.41 41.37
C ILE A 90 -27.73 38.86 39.94
N ASN A 91 -28.65 37.99 39.53
CA ASN A 91 -28.55 37.24 38.26
C ASN A 91 -27.26 36.44 38.10
N GLU A 92 -26.61 36.04 39.19
CA GLU A 92 -25.36 35.28 39.17
C GLU A 92 -24.19 36.02 38.48
N CYS A 93 -24.30 37.34 38.36
CA CYS A 93 -23.25 38.19 37.80
C CYS A 93 -22.06 38.28 38.76
N THR A 94 -20.86 38.36 38.22
CA THR A 94 -19.66 38.71 39.00
C THR A 94 -19.30 40.18 38.83
N THR A 95 -18.38 40.68 39.64
CA THR A 95 -17.79 42.02 39.46
C THR A 95 -17.27 42.24 38.04
N LEU A 96 -16.69 41.20 37.42
CA LEU A 96 -16.17 41.27 36.06
C LEU A 96 -17.30 41.40 35.01
N HIS A 97 -18.43 40.71 35.20
CA HIS A 97 -19.61 40.88 34.35
C HIS A 97 -20.14 42.32 34.40
N VAL A 98 -20.25 42.87 35.60
CA VAL A 98 -20.71 44.24 35.83
C VAL A 98 -19.74 45.25 35.21
N ALA A 99 -18.43 45.10 35.47
CA ALA A 99 -17.41 45.98 34.90
C ALA A 99 -17.43 45.95 33.36
N ALA A 100 -17.56 44.76 32.74
CA ALA A 100 -17.65 44.63 31.29
C ALA A 100 -18.94 45.27 30.73
N TYR A 101 -20.09 45.04 31.37
CA TYR A 101 -21.39 45.60 30.99
C TYR A 101 -21.40 47.13 31.02
N PHE A 102 -20.82 47.74 32.08
CA PHE A 102 -20.72 49.20 32.21
C PHE A 102 -19.55 49.81 31.43
N GLY A 103 -18.63 49.00 30.91
CA GLY A 103 -17.47 49.44 30.14
C GLY A 103 -16.35 50.03 31.01
N ARG A 104 -16.17 49.50 32.22
CA ARG A 104 -15.13 49.90 33.18
C ARG A 104 -13.82 49.18 32.88
N THR A 105 -13.15 49.58 31.79
CA THR A 105 -11.88 48.96 31.36
C THR A 105 -10.79 49.07 32.42
N ASP A 106 -10.77 50.15 33.19
CA ASP A 106 -9.86 50.38 34.31
C ASP A 106 -10.02 49.34 35.43
N ILE A 107 -11.26 48.98 35.77
CA ILE A 107 -11.53 47.92 36.75
C ILE A 107 -11.16 46.55 36.19
N VAL A 108 -11.43 46.30 34.90
CA VAL A 108 -11.02 45.05 34.24
C VAL A 108 -9.50 44.90 34.21
N GLU A 109 -8.78 45.99 33.88
CA GLU A 109 -7.31 46.05 33.89
C GLU A 109 -6.76 45.78 35.29
N LEU A 110 -7.34 46.41 36.30
CA LEU A 110 -6.98 46.17 37.69
C LEU A 110 -7.18 44.69 38.07
N ILE A 111 -8.34 44.11 37.79
CA ILE A 111 -8.62 42.69 38.06
C ILE A 111 -7.63 41.77 37.33
N ALA A 112 -7.34 42.05 36.06
CA ALA A 112 -6.40 41.27 35.26
C ALA A 112 -4.96 41.35 35.80
N SER A 113 -4.56 42.51 36.36
CA SER A 113 -3.23 42.72 36.96
C SER A 113 -3.05 42.04 38.33
N LEU A 114 -4.14 41.82 39.06
CA LEU A 114 -4.14 41.30 40.43
C LEU A 114 -4.20 39.76 40.48
N LEU A 115 -4.84 39.14 39.50
CA LEU A 115 -5.05 37.69 39.48
C LEU A 115 -3.92 36.95 38.76
N LEU A 116 -3.59 35.76 39.28
CA LEU A 116 -2.81 34.79 38.51
C LEU A 116 -3.58 34.40 37.24
N ARG A 117 -2.85 34.10 36.15
CA ARG A 117 -3.44 33.72 34.87
C ARG A 117 -4.48 32.59 34.98
N ALA A 118 -4.22 31.59 35.81
CA ALA A 118 -5.14 30.47 36.03
C ALA A 118 -6.47 30.92 36.67
N ASP A 119 -6.42 31.85 37.62
CA ASP A 119 -7.61 32.38 38.28
C ASP A 119 -8.36 33.38 37.40
N LEU A 120 -7.66 34.21 36.62
CA LEU A 120 -8.29 35.06 35.62
C LEU A 120 -9.03 34.22 34.55
N TYR A 121 -8.41 33.13 34.09
CA TYR A 121 -9.06 32.18 33.18
C TYR A 121 -10.30 31.54 33.79
N ARG A 122 -10.27 31.14 35.07
CA ARG A 122 -11.45 30.62 35.78
C ARG A 122 -12.54 31.68 35.89
N LEU A 123 -12.19 32.91 36.26
CA LEU A 123 -13.12 34.03 36.45
C LEU A 123 -13.82 34.42 35.13
N LEU A 124 -13.08 34.44 34.01
CA LEU A 124 -13.62 34.77 32.69
C LEU A 124 -14.62 33.73 32.15
N ARG A 125 -14.58 32.51 32.68
CA ARG A 125 -15.47 31.41 32.30
C ARG A 125 -16.75 31.31 33.14
N ILE A 126 -16.85 32.08 34.23
CA ILE A 126 -18.08 32.13 35.01
C ILE A 126 -19.19 32.70 34.12
N GLN A 127 -20.36 32.09 34.20
CA GLN A 127 -21.55 32.52 33.45
C GLN A 127 -22.58 33.10 34.42
N ASP A 128 -23.29 34.14 33.98
CA ASP A 128 -24.46 34.67 34.67
C ASP A 128 -25.67 33.71 34.56
N LYS A 129 -26.80 34.09 35.14
CA LYS A 129 -28.05 33.32 35.14
C LYS A 129 -28.61 33.06 33.73
N GLN A 130 -28.21 33.87 32.74
CA GLN A 130 -28.57 33.69 31.33
C GLN A 130 -27.49 32.93 30.54
N GLY A 131 -26.43 32.45 31.20
CA GLY A 131 -25.30 31.77 30.57
C GLY A 131 -24.29 32.74 29.95
N ASN A 132 -24.42 34.05 30.14
CA ASN A 132 -23.51 35.01 29.51
C ASN A 132 -22.18 35.05 30.26
N THR A 133 -21.08 35.16 29.53
CA THR A 133 -19.77 35.48 30.08
C THR A 133 -19.60 36.99 30.18
N SER A 134 -18.58 37.46 30.90
CA SER A 134 -18.26 38.91 30.94
C SER A 134 -18.04 39.53 29.55
N LEU A 135 -17.50 38.77 28.59
CA LEU A 135 -17.34 39.19 27.20
C LEU A 135 -18.69 39.45 26.53
N THR A 136 -19.65 38.52 26.63
CA THR A 136 -20.98 38.70 26.03
C THR A 136 -21.78 39.79 26.75
N CYS A 137 -21.61 39.96 28.07
CA CYS A 137 -22.20 41.09 28.80
C CYS A 137 -21.69 42.45 28.32
N GLY A 138 -20.39 42.60 28.06
CA GLY A 138 -19.85 43.81 27.44
C GLY A 138 -20.39 44.04 26.03
N LEU A 139 -20.63 42.98 25.26
CA LEU A 139 -21.20 43.09 23.91
C LEU A 139 -22.67 43.51 23.89
N MET A 140 -23.47 43.07 24.87
CA MET A 140 -24.87 43.50 24.99
C MET A 140 -25.00 45.03 25.01
N GLU A 141 -24.09 45.72 25.71
CA GLU A 141 -24.05 47.18 25.83
C GLU A 141 -23.02 47.84 24.90
N LYS A 142 -22.53 47.10 23.90
CA LYS A 142 -21.58 47.57 22.89
C LYS A 142 -20.31 48.20 23.48
N LYS A 143 -19.82 47.70 24.62
CA LYS A 143 -18.58 48.14 25.28
C LYS A 143 -17.35 47.52 24.62
N THR A 144 -17.17 47.81 23.34
CA THR A 144 -16.17 47.14 22.48
C THR A 144 -14.75 47.26 22.99
N GLU A 145 -14.34 48.42 23.52
CA GLU A 145 -12.98 48.64 23.99
C GLU A 145 -12.67 47.81 25.24
N THR A 146 -13.64 47.68 26.14
CA THR A 146 -13.52 46.81 27.31
C THR A 146 -13.45 45.35 26.89
N VAL A 147 -14.27 44.91 25.93
CA VAL A 147 -14.23 43.53 25.41
C VAL A 147 -12.89 43.26 24.69
N LYS A 148 -12.40 44.17 23.84
CA LYS A 148 -11.09 44.07 23.19
C LYS A 148 -9.96 43.96 24.21
N PHE A 149 -10.02 44.73 25.30
CA PHE A 149 -9.05 44.63 26.38
C PHE A 149 -9.08 43.23 27.02
N ILE A 150 -10.27 42.73 27.38
CA ILE A 150 -10.42 41.39 27.97
C ILE A 150 -9.83 40.31 27.05
N LEU A 151 -10.09 40.39 25.74
CA LEU A 151 -9.59 39.44 24.74
C LEU A 151 -8.05 39.35 24.70
N ASN A 152 -7.35 40.41 25.11
CA ASN A 152 -5.89 40.46 25.16
C ASN A 152 -5.30 40.06 26.52
N CYS A 153 -6.13 39.78 27.54
CA CYS A 153 -5.64 39.46 28.89
C CYS A 153 -5.14 38.01 29.06
N LEU A 154 -5.48 37.10 28.15
CA LEU A 154 -5.02 35.70 28.15
C LEU A 154 -4.42 35.34 26.80
N PRO A 155 -3.50 34.36 26.74
CA PRO A 155 -3.03 33.83 25.47
C PRO A 155 -4.13 33.20 24.64
N ALA A 156 -3.96 33.23 23.31
CA ALA A 156 -4.98 32.84 22.34
C ALA A 156 -5.60 31.46 22.60
N ALA A 157 -4.80 30.47 22.99
CA ALA A 157 -5.28 29.11 23.27
C ALA A 157 -6.28 29.03 24.44
N ASP A 158 -6.09 29.85 25.49
CA ASP A 158 -7.01 29.93 26.62
C ASP A 158 -8.22 30.81 26.28
N MET A 159 -7.97 31.95 25.61
CA MET A 159 -9.04 32.89 25.22
C MET A 159 -10.00 32.26 24.20
N CYS A 160 -9.52 31.42 23.28
CA CYS A 160 -10.36 30.68 22.34
C CYS A 160 -11.40 29.83 23.08
N LYS A 161 -11.02 29.18 24.20
CA LYS A 161 -11.95 28.41 25.02
C LYS A 161 -13.00 29.27 25.71
N VAL A 162 -12.68 30.53 26.03
CA VAL A 162 -13.63 31.49 26.64
C VAL A 162 -14.61 32.03 25.60
N ILE A 163 -14.12 32.43 24.42
CA ILE A 163 -14.94 32.94 23.29
C ILE A 163 -15.97 31.89 22.83
N SER A 164 -15.60 30.61 22.91
CA SER A 164 -16.41 29.46 22.48
C SER A 164 -17.56 29.11 23.42
N ILE A 165 -17.64 29.71 24.61
CA ILE A 165 -18.68 29.40 25.60
C ILE A 165 -20.02 29.98 25.12
N PRO A 166 -21.04 29.16 24.82
CA PRO A 166 -22.36 29.65 24.48
C PRO A 166 -23.14 30.03 25.74
N ASN A 167 -24.04 30.99 25.62
CA ASN A 167 -25.02 31.28 26.67
C ASN A 167 -26.18 30.27 26.66
N ASN A 168 -27.18 30.45 27.52
CA ASN A 168 -28.31 29.53 27.64
C ASN A 168 -29.19 29.46 26.38
N ARG A 169 -29.02 30.40 25.44
CA ARG A 169 -29.67 30.38 24.12
C ARG A 169 -28.79 29.77 23.03
N GLY A 170 -27.55 29.39 23.33
CA GLY A 170 -26.58 28.94 22.32
C GLY A 170 -25.73 30.06 21.69
N ASN A 171 -25.90 31.32 22.09
CA ASN A 171 -25.18 32.44 21.50
C ASN A 171 -23.74 32.54 22.03
N THR A 172 -22.79 32.66 21.12
CA THR A 172 -21.35 32.81 21.42
C THR A 172 -20.89 34.25 21.23
N VAL A 173 -19.70 34.60 21.70
CA VAL A 173 -19.09 35.93 21.46
C VAL A 173 -19.02 36.25 19.97
N LEU A 174 -18.76 35.23 19.14
CA LEU A 174 -18.68 35.36 17.68
C LEU A 174 -20.05 35.68 17.05
N SER A 175 -21.13 35.03 17.53
CA SER A 175 -22.48 35.31 17.03
C SER A 175 -22.92 36.74 17.36
N TRP A 176 -22.63 37.23 18.57
CA TRP A 176 -22.89 38.62 18.98
C TRP A 176 -22.09 39.64 18.15
N ALA A 177 -20.79 39.41 17.96
CA ALA A 177 -19.94 40.29 17.15
C ALA A 177 -20.43 40.40 15.71
N ALA A 178 -20.82 39.27 15.10
CA ALA A 178 -21.38 39.21 13.76
C ALA A 178 -22.77 39.88 13.68
N GLN A 179 -23.65 39.61 14.64
CA GLN A 179 -24.99 40.21 14.72
C GLN A 179 -24.91 41.74 14.84
N CYS A 180 -24.02 42.25 15.68
CA CYS A 180 -23.85 43.68 15.90
C CYS A 180 -23.03 44.38 14.80
N GLY A 181 -22.39 43.63 13.89
CA GLY A 181 -21.54 44.18 12.82
C GLY A 181 -20.24 44.81 13.35
N LEU A 182 -19.71 44.33 14.47
CA LEU A 182 -18.54 44.92 15.13
C LEU A 182 -17.26 44.40 14.47
N MET A 183 -16.92 44.92 13.28
CA MET A 183 -15.88 44.36 12.41
C MET A 183 -14.50 44.23 13.05
N ASP A 184 -14.03 45.23 13.81
CA ASP A 184 -12.71 45.16 14.45
C ASP A 184 -12.65 44.08 15.53
N LEU A 185 -13.74 43.93 16.29
CA LEU A 185 -13.85 42.90 17.30
C LEU A 185 -14.02 41.52 16.67
N LEU A 186 -14.82 41.42 15.60
CA LEU A 186 -15.01 40.19 14.85
C LEU A 186 -13.69 39.67 14.28
N LYS A 187 -12.87 40.56 13.71
CA LYS A 187 -11.52 40.23 13.24
C LYS A 187 -10.64 39.72 14.38
N LEU A 188 -10.60 40.43 15.51
CA LEU A 188 -9.83 40.02 16.68
C LEU A 188 -10.26 38.63 17.21
N CYS A 189 -11.57 38.36 17.30
CA CYS A 189 -12.06 37.05 17.70
C CYS A 189 -11.63 35.95 16.71
N VAL A 190 -11.73 36.20 15.40
CA VAL A 190 -11.31 35.25 14.37
C VAL A 190 -9.79 35.00 14.41
N ASP A 191 -8.98 36.02 14.69
CA ASP A 191 -7.53 35.89 14.79
C ASP A 191 -7.09 35.09 16.04
N ILE A 192 -7.90 35.09 17.10
CA ILE A 192 -7.68 34.27 18.31
C ILE A 192 -8.05 32.79 18.08
N ILE A 193 -9.03 32.53 17.20
CA ILE A 193 -9.52 31.17 16.93
C ILE A 193 -8.57 30.48 15.93
N PRO A 194 -8.01 29.30 16.25
CA PRO A 194 -7.21 28.55 15.30
C PRO A 194 -7.98 28.24 14.00
N PRO A 195 -7.37 28.36 12.81
CA PRO A 195 -8.07 28.17 11.53
C PRO A 195 -8.81 26.83 11.42
N GLU A 196 -8.25 25.75 11.99
CA GLU A 196 -8.85 24.42 12.02
C GLU A 196 -10.10 24.30 12.92
N GLN A 197 -10.29 25.23 13.85
CA GLN A 197 -11.46 25.29 14.76
C GLN A 197 -12.51 26.31 14.31
N LEU A 198 -12.18 27.23 13.39
CA LEU A 198 -13.09 28.31 13.01
C LEU A 198 -14.41 27.78 12.43
N TYR A 199 -14.35 26.74 11.59
CA TYR A 199 -15.56 26.18 10.97
C TYR A 199 -16.52 25.60 12.02
N SER A 200 -16.01 24.82 12.98
CA SER A 200 -16.86 24.24 14.03
C SER A 200 -17.47 25.31 14.94
N GLN A 201 -16.75 26.40 15.21
CA GLN A 201 -17.29 27.55 15.96
C GLN A 201 -18.40 28.29 15.21
N LEU A 202 -18.33 28.35 13.88
CA LEU A 202 -19.37 28.99 13.05
C LEU A 202 -20.63 28.13 12.89
N LEU A 203 -20.52 26.80 13.09
CA LEU A 203 -21.64 25.85 13.07
C LEU A 203 -22.45 25.83 14.37
N VAL A 204 -21.95 26.44 15.46
CA VAL A 204 -22.71 26.54 16.71
C VAL A 204 -24.00 27.29 16.43
N ALA A 205 -25.12 26.61 16.66
CA ALA A 205 -26.46 27.11 16.45
C ALA A 205 -27.12 27.42 17.80
N ASP A 206 -27.96 28.44 17.79
CA ASP A 206 -28.77 28.82 18.94
C ASP A 206 -30.00 27.90 19.12
N ASP A 207 -30.84 28.20 20.10
CA ASP A 207 -32.08 27.48 20.36
C ASP A 207 -33.06 27.53 19.18
N ASP A 208 -32.97 28.50 18.28
CA ASP A 208 -33.79 28.61 17.07
C ASP A 208 -33.12 27.93 15.86
N GLY A 209 -31.93 27.35 16.03
CA GLY A 209 -31.14 26.75 14.96
C GLY A 209 -30.36 27.77 14.13
N ASP A 210 -30.34 29.04 14.54
CA ASP A 210 -29.64 30.12 13.86
C ASP A 210 -28.13 30.03 14.15
N THR A 211 -27.34 29.92 13.09
CA THR A 211 -25.86 29.97 13.13
C THR A 211 -25.35 31.41 13.08
N VAL A 212 -24.04 31.62 13.25
CA VAL A 212 -23.40 32.96 13.16
C VAL A 212 -23.76 33.70 11.85
N ILE A 213 -23.94 32.98 10.74
CA ILE A 213 -24.34 33.57 9.46
C ILE A 213 -25.81 33.98 9.45
N HIS A 214 -26.70 33.23 10.11
CA HIS A 214 -28.09 33.63 10.34
C HIS A 214 -28.16 34.91 11.18
N PHE A 215 -27.35 35.03 12.23
CA PHE A 215 -27.28 36.25 13.03
C PHE A 215 -26.81 37.48 12.24
N ALA A 216 -25.82 37.31 11.36
CA ALA A 216 -25.41 38.37 10.45
C ALA A 216 -26.54 38.75 9.47
N ALA A 217 -27.28 37.76 8.94
CA ALA A 217 -28.48 37.99 8.13
C ALA A 217 -29.57 38.74 8.91
N TYR A 218 -29.84 38.36 10.15
CA TYR A 218 -30.88 38.93 11.02
C TYR A 218 -30.74 40.44 11.22
N ARG A 219 -29.51 40.97 11.26
CA ARG A 219 -29.23 42.41 11.36
C ARG A 219 -28.72 43.04 10.06
N ASN A 220 -28.86 42.37 8.92
CA ASN A 220 -28.42 42.87 7.61
C ASN A 220 -26.92 43.23 7.56
N GLN A 221 -26.08 42.47 8.29
CA GLN A 221 -24.63 42.66 8.42
C GLN A 221 -23.88 41.92 7.31
N SER A 222 -24.03 42.39 6.08
CA SER A 222 -23.46 41.75 4.89
C SER A 222 -21.93 41.66 4.92
N GLU A 223 -21.26 42.68 5.48
CA GLU A 223 -19.80 42.74 5.57
C GLU A 223 -19.25 41.68 6.53
N ALA A 224 -19.87 41.53 7.71
CA ALA A 224 -19.51 40.49 8.67
C ALA A 224 -19.68 39.09 8.08
N ALA A 225 -20.79 38.84 7.38
CA ALA A 225 -21.03 37.56 6.72
C ALA A 225 -19.97 37.27 5.65
N VAL A 226 -19.71 38.21 4.73
CA VAL A 226 -18.68 38.02 3.68
C VAL A 226 -17.29 37.84 4.28
N TYR A 227 -16.94 38.58 5.34
CA TYR A 227 -15.67 38.41 6.03
C TYR A 227 -15.49 36.99 6.57
N LEU A 228 -16.51 36.46 7.28
CA LEU A 228 -16.47 35.10 7.82
C LEU A 228 -16.42 34.05 6.70
N LEU A 229 -17.24 34.20 5.65
CA LEU A 229 -17.25 33.27 4.52
C LEU A 229 -15.93 33.28 3.73
N ASN A 230 -15.19 34.39 3.72
CA ASN A 230 -13.87 34.48 3.08
C ASN A 230 -12.78 33.69 3.84
N LYS A 231 -12.99 33.37 5.11
CA LYS A 231 -12.07 32.55 5.91
C LYS A 231 -12.29 31.04 5.75
N LEU A 232 -13.33 30.66 5.01
CA LEU A 232 -13.73 29.28 4.82
C LEU A 232 -13.37 28.78 3.42
N THR A 233 -13.16 27.47 3.31
CA THR A 233 -13.06 26.79 2.01
C THR A 233 -14.39 26.87 1.27
N ALA A 234 -14.37 26.72 -0.05
CA ALA A 234 -15.61 26.79 -0.83
C ALA A 234 -16.63 25.71 -0.42
N ILE A 235 -16.17 24.52 0.00
CA ILE A 235 -17.03 23.43 0.51
C ILE A 235 -17.74 23.87 1.78
N GLN A 236 -16.99 24.38 2.76
CA GLN A 236 -17.53 24.88 4.03
C GLN A 236 -18.50 26.05 3.82
N VAL A 237 -18.22 26.94 2.85
CA VAL A 237 -19.15 28.00 2.45
C VAL A 237 -20.45 27.41 1.90
N GLY A 238 -20.37 26.39 1.04
CA GLY A 238 -21.53 25.71 0.47
C GLY A 238 -22.39 25.00 1.52
N GLU A 239 -21.79 24.42 2.55
CA GLU A 239 -22.50 23.78 3.64
C GLU A 239 -23.17 24.82 4.55
N ILE A 240 -22.41 25.79 5.07
CA ILE A 240 -22.91 26.72 6.10
C ILE A 240 -24.03 27.64 5.63
N VAL A 241 -24.07 28.00 4.34
CA VAL A 241 -25.11 28.87 3.78
C VAL A 241 -26.40 28.12 3.41
N GLU A 242 -26.37 26.79 3.44
CA GLU A 242 -27.54 25.93 3.18
C GLU A 242 -28.13 25.36 4.47
N ILE A 243 -27.47 25.54 5.62
CA ILE A 243 -28.02 25.19 6.94
C ILE A 243 -29.33 25.95 7.13
N GLN A 244 -30.38 25.20 7.47
CA GLN A 244 -31.68 25.76 7.79
C GLN A 244 -31.86 25.85 9.29
N ASN A 245 -32.39 26.97 9.75
CA ASN A 245 -32.86 27.12 11.12
C ASN A 245 -34.16 26.33 11.36
N LYS A 246 -34.72 26.38 12.58
CA LYS A 246 -35.95 25.65 12.92
C LYS A 246 -37.18 26.12 12.14
N GLU A 247 -37.16 27.31 11.55
CA GLU A 247 -38.20 27.79 10.64
C GLU A 247 -38.04 27.25 9.20
N GLY A 248 -36.98 26.49 8.93
CA GLY A 248 -36.67 25.95 7.60
C GLY A 248 -35.99 26.96 6.67
N HIS A 249 -35.57 28.11 7.18
CA HIS A 249 -34.90 29.14 6.38
C HIS A 249 -33.38 29.00 6.49
N ASN A 250 -32.69 29.04 5.35
CA ASN A 250 -31.25 29.31 5.35
C ASN A 250 -30.96 30.82 5.54
N PRO A 251 -29.71 31.27 5.78
CA PRO A 251 -29.43 32.68 6.07
C PRO A 251 -29.88 33.65 4.96
N ILE A 252 -29.86 33.23 3.70
CA ILE A 252 -30.26 34.05 2.55
C ILE A 252 -31.78 34.14 2.48
N GLU A 253 -32.47 33.02 2.65
CA GLU A 253 -33.93 32.94 2.72
C GLU A 253 -34.46 33.74 3.90
N TYR A 254 -33.78 33.68 5.05
CA TYR A 254 -34.07 34.49 6.22
C TYR A 254 -33.93 35.98 5.90
N ALA A 255 -32.80 36.40 5.33
CA ALA A 255 -32.61 37.80 4.93
C ALA A 255 -33.65 38.25 3.90
N LYS A 256 -34.05 37.37 2.98
CA LYS A 256 -35.10 37.63 1.98
C LYS A 256 -36.47 37.80 2.62
N SER A 257 -36.83 36.95 3.58
CA SER A 257 -38.12 37.01 4.29
C SER A 257 -38.27 38.30 5.11
N LYS A 258 -37.16 38.85 5.62
CA LYS A 258 -37.12 40.15 6.33
C LYS A 258 -36.94 41.37 5.42
N GLY A 259 -36.80 41.19 4.10
CA GLY A 259 -36.62 42.30 3.14
C GLY A 259 -35.22 42.93 3.14
N TYR A 260 -34.19 42.23 3.62
CA TYR A 260 -32.82 42.74 3.70
C TYR A 260 -32.08 42.61 2.36
N HIS A 261 -32.47 43.46 1.40
CA HIS A 261 -31.96 43.45 0.03
C HIS A 261 -30.43 43.60 -0.06
N LYS A 262 -29.80 44.41 0.82
CA LYS A 262 -28.34 44.58 0.85
C LYS A 262 -27.64 43.27 1.15
N PHE A 263 -28.06 42.56 2.20
CA PHE A 263 -27.51 41.26 2.56
C PHE A 263 -27.67 40.24 1.42
N VAL A 264 -28.89 40.09 0.90
CA VAL A 264 -29.18 39.16 -0.20
C VAL A 264 -28.36 39.49 -1.44
N THR A 265 -28.18 40.76 -1.76
CA THR A 265 -27.40 41.17 -2.93
C THR A 265 -25.92 40.90 -2.72
N VAL A 266 -25.33 41.36 -1.61
CA VAL A 266 -23.88 41.24 -1.36
C VAL A 266 -23.48 39.78 -1.18
N VAL A 267 -24.18 39.04 -0.32
CA VAL A 267 -23.90 37.61 -0.07
C VAL A 267 -24.33 36.77 -1.27
N GLY A 268 -25.43 37.10 -1.93
CA GLY A 268 -25.87 36.41 -3.14
C GLY A 268 -24.95 36.62 -4.35
N VAL A 269 -24.32 37.79 -4.50
CA VAL A 269 -23.24 38.02 -5.49
C VAL A 269 -22.01 37.22 -5.10
N TYR A 270 -21.59 37.29 -3.82
CA TYR A 270 -20.47 36.51 -3.30
C TYR A 270 -20.62 35.00 -3.58
N LEU A 271 -21.83 34.46 -3.43
CA LEU A 271 -22.12 33.05 -3.69
C LEU A 271 -22.30 32.74 -5.19
N ARG A 272 -22.89 33.64 -5.98
CA ARG A 272 -22.99 33.48 -7.44
C ARG A 272 -21.63 33.39 -8.11
N ASP A 273 -20.66 34.11 -7.59
CA ASP A 273 -19.28 34.09 -8.07
C ASP A 273 -18.58 32.74 -7.81
N ARG A 274 -19.22 31.81 -7.08
CA ARG A 274 -18.70 30.49 -6.73
C ARG A 274 -19.61 29.29 -7.09
N LYS A 275 -20.82 29.50 -7.65
CA LYS A 275 -21.80 28.42 -7.98
C LYS A 275 -21.88 28.14 -9.50
N ILE A 276 -21.93 26.86 -9.91
CA ILE A 276 -22.18 26.43 -11.32
C ILE A 276 -23.61 25.90 -11.48
N PHE A 277 -24.27 26.29 -12.57
CA PHE A 277 -25.65 25.89 -12.92
C PHE A 277 -25.70 24.61 -13.77
N LEU A 278 -25.97 23.42 -13.20
CA LEU A 278 -26.30 22.23 -14.02
C LEU A 278 -27.83 22.11 -14.23
N ASN A 279 -28.32 22.25 -15.46
CA ASN A 279 -29.70 21.94 -15.90
C ASN A 279 -30.84 22.45 -15.00
N GLY A 280 -31.05 23.77 -14.94
CA GLY A 280 -32.32 24.38 -14.50
C GLY A 280 -32.77 24.08 -13.06
N LYS A 281 -31.97 23.39 -12.26
CA LYS A 281 -32.13 23.22 -10.82
C LYS A 281 -30.77 23.48 -10.19
N VAL A 282 -30.71 24.39 -9.21
CA VAL A 282 -29.48 24.66 -8.45
C VAL A 282 -29.00 23.34 -7.86
N LYS A 283 -27.99 22.71 -8.47
CA LYS A 283 -27.38 21.48 -7.97
C LYS A 283 -25.91 21.75 -7.67
N HIS A 284 -25.58 21.58 -6.39
CA HIS A 284 -24.32 21.67 -5.68
C HIS A 284 -23.07 21.41 -6.52
N VAL A 285 -22.66 22.39 -7.32
CA VAL A 285 -21.32 22.45 -7.90
C VAL A 285 -20.62 23.66 -7.31
N VAL A 286 -19.59 23.38 -6.52
CA VAL A 286 -18.81 24.41 -5.83
C VAL A 286 -17.48 24.55 -6.55
N VAL A 287 -17.17 25.75 -7.02
CA VAL A 287 -15.85 26.08 -7.58
C VAL A 287 -14.88 26.35 -6.43
N GLY A 288 -13.83 25.56 -6.37
CA GLY A 288 -12.71 25.71 -5.46
C GLY A 288 -11.55 26.47 -6.10
N GLU A 289 -10.33 26.03 -5.80
CA GLU A 289 -9.11 26.67 -6.27
C GLU A 289 -8.87 26.50 -7.78
N LYS A 290 -8.16 27.45 -8.38
CA LYS A 290 -7.73 27.35 -9.78
C LYS A 290 -6.65 26.27 -9.91
N LEU A 291 -6.88 25.28 -10.77
CA LEU A 291 -5.91 24.24 -11.08
C LEU A 291 -4.93 24.71 -12.16
N GLY A 292 -5.43 25.35 -13.22
CA GLY A 292 -4.60 25.83 -14.32
C GLY A 292 -5.36 26.72 -15.31
N SER A 293 -4.67 27.44 -16.18
CA SER A 293 -5.27 28.21 -17.28
C SER A 293 -4.50 27.99 -18.57
N GLY A 294 -5.24 27.78 -19.66
CA GLY A 294 -4.72 27.76 -21.04
C GLY A 294 -5.27 28.94 -21.86
N GLY A 295 -4.93 28.98 -23.14
CA GLY A 295 -5.34 30.08 -24.03
C GLY A 295 -6.84 30.20 -24.29
N GLN A 296 -7.61 29.13 -24.06
CA GLN A 296 -9.05 29.06 -24.37
C GLN A 296 -9.94 28.70 -23.17
N ALA A 297 -9.35 28.36 -22.02
CA ALA A 297 -10.12 27.92 -20.86
C ALA A 297 -9.32 28.03 -19.56
N THR A 298 -10.03 28.13 -18.44
CA THR A 298 -9.43 28.02 -17.11
C THR A 298 -10.06 26.86 -16.34
N VAL A 299 -9.24 26.01 -15.74
CA VAL A 299 -9.69 24.83 -15.00
C VAL A 299 -9.56 25.06 -13.50
N TYR A 300 -10.60 24.71 -12.76
CA TYR A 300 -10.72 24.83 -11.31
C TYR A 300 -11.00 23.46 -10.69
N ARG A 301 -10.56 23.27 -9.46
CA ARG A 301 -11.01 22.17 -8.61
C ARG A 301 -12.42 22.49 -8.17
N GLY A 302 -13.27 21.50 -7.99
CA GLY A 302 -14.59 21.70 -7.43
C GLY A 302 -15.17 20.45 -6.80
N THR A 303 -16.40 20.58 -6.31
CA THR A 303 -17.19 19.44 -5.83
C THR A 303 -18.56 19.45 -6.50
N TRP A 304 -19.00 18.29 -7.00
CA TRP A 304 -20.34 18.06 -7.53
C TRP A 304 -21.02 16.97 -6.71
N LEU A 305 -22.12 17.28 -6.02
CA LEU A 305 -22.81 16.33 -5.11
C LEU A 305 -21.85 15.66 -4.10
N SER A 306 -20.92 16.44 -3.54
CA SER A 306 -19.85 15.99 -2.65
C SER A 306 -18.77 15.09 -3.30
N THR A 307 -18.82 14.85 -4.61
CA THR A 307 -17.75 14.21 -5.37
C THR A 307 -16.74 15.25 -5.88
N PRO A 308 -15.43 15.08 -5.65
CA PRO A 308 -14.41 15.95 -6.25
C PRO A 308 -14.45 15.91 -7.78
N VAL A 309 -14.44 17.08 -8.42
CA VAL A 309 -14.53 17.24 -9.88
C VAL A 309 -13.58 18.33 -10.38
N ALA A 310 -13.14 18.22 -11.62
CA ALA A 310 -12.51 19.31 -12.35
C ALA A 310 -13.58 20.12 -13.09
N ILE A 311 -13.48 21.44 -13.04
CA ILE A 311 -14.39 22.37 -13.67
C ILE A 311 -13.62 23.18 -14.70
N LYS A 312 -13.88 22.96 -15.99
CA LYS A 312 -13.29 23.76 -17.07
C LYS A 312 -14.23 24.89 -17.46
N ILE A 313 -13.82 26.12 -17.22
CA ILE A 313 -14.54 27.35 -17.55
C ILE A 313 -14.10 27.85 -18.92
N LEU A 314 -15.05 27.91 -19.84
CA LEU A 314 -14.91 28.40 -21.20
C LEU A 314 -15.45 29.83 -21.27
N PRO A 315 -14.65 30.79 -21.75
CA PRO A 315 -15.14 32.13 -22.05
C PRO A 315 -16.34 32.03 -23.00
N ASN A 316 -17.41 32.75 -22.69
CA ASN A 316 -18.60 32.78 -23.54
C ASN A 316 -18.75 34.15 -24.24
N PRO A 317 -17.90 34.45 -25.24
CA PRO A 317 -17.89 35.76 -25.90
C PRO A 317 -19.17 36.06 -26.69
N PHE A 318 -19.94 35.02 -27.02
CA PHE A 318 -21.21 35.13 -27.75
C PHE A 318 -22.44 35.22 -26.83
N GLY A 319 -22.26 35.13 -25.51
CA GLY A 319 -23.34 35.33 -24.54
C GLY A 319 -24.40 34.22 -24.55
N ILE A 320 -24.03 32.99 -24.87
CA ILE A 320 -24.92 31.82 -24.83
C ILE A 320 -25.52 31.66 -23.42
N ASP A 321 -26.84 31.77 -23.30
CA ASP A 321 -27.56 31.49 -22.06
C ASP A 321 -28.01 30.03 -22.06
N LEU A 322 -27.45 29.19 -21.19
CA LEU A 322 -27.80 27.77 -21.10
C LEU A 322 -29.21 27.51 -20.55
N SER A 323 -29.89 28.55 -20.05
CA SER A 323 -31.29 28.46 -19.66
C SER A 323 -32.25 28.64 -20.85
N GLU A 324 -31.80 29.27 -21.93
CA GLU A 324 -32.60 29.55 -23.14
C GLU A 324 -32.09 28.80 -24.38
N THR A 325 -30.83 28.37 -24.39
CA THR A 325 -30.16 27.78 -25.55
C THR A 325 -30.01 26.26 -25.40
N PRO A 326 -30.37 25.43 -26.41
CA PRO A 326 -30.15 23.99 -26.36
C PRO A 326 -28.67 23.64 -26.20
N LEU A 327 -28.36 22.71 -25.28
CA LEU A 327 -26.99 22.23 -25.02
C LEU A 327 -26.24 21.74 -26.27
N GLN A 328 -26.98 21.36 -27.32
CA GLN A 328 -26.45 20.92 -28.61
C GLN A 328 -25.71 22.01 -29.38
N GLU A 329 -25.77 23.28 -28.97
CA GLU A 329 -25.01 24.37 -29.57
C GLU A 329 -23.62 24.56 -28.95
N VAL A 330 -23.33 23.88 -27.83
CA VAL A 330 -21.99 23.90 -27.21
C VAL A 330 -21.10 22.84 -27.87
N GLU A 331 -20.17 23.27 -28.72
CA GLU A 331 -19.29 22.39 -29.51
C GLU A 331 -18.54 21.37 -28.65
N GLU A 332 -17.91 21.83 -27.56
CA GLU A 332 -17.11 20.98 -26.69
C GLU A 332 -17.96 19.95 -25.94
N TYR A 333 -19.20 20.30 -25.57
CA TYR A 333 -20.17 19.36 -25.00
C TYR A 333 -20.50 18.24 -26.00
N ASN A 334 -20.74 18.58 -27.27
CA ASN A 334 -21.06 17.58 -28.29
C ASN A 334 -19.92 16.60 -28.54
N ALA A 335 -18.66 17.05 -28.43
CA ALA A 335 -17.49 16.22 -28.60
C ALA A 335 -17.34 15.18 -27.46
N ILE A 336 -17.69 15.55 -26.22
CA ILE A 336 -17.37 14.72 -25.03
C ILE A 336 -18.58 14.00 -24.41
N LYS A 337 -19.82 14.39 -24.73
CA LYS A 337 -21.05 13.88 -24.06
C LYS A 337 -21.21 12.35 -24.07
N ASN A 338 -20.66 11.66 -25.07
CA ASN A 338 -20.82 10.21 -25.26
C ASN A 338 -19.53 9.42 -25.05
N LEU A 339 -18.43 10.06 -24.66
CA LEU A 339 -17.15 9.38 -24.46
C LEU A 339 -17.12 8.75 -23.06
N ARG A 340 -16.90 7.43 -23.00
CA ARG A 340 -16.70 6.67 -21.76
C ARG A 340 -15.59 5.65 -21.98
N HIS A 341 -14.41 5.90 -21.42
CA HIS A 341 -13.25 5.03 -21.56
C HIS A 341 -12.28 5.25 -20.38
N PRO A 342 -11.61 4.21 -19.85
CA PRO A 342 -10.71 4.33 -18.70
C PRO A 342 -9.53 5.30 -18.90
N ASN A 343 -9.16 5.60 -20.15
CA ASN A 343 -8.08 6.52 -20.49
C ASN A 343 -8.56 7.87 -21.07
N ILE A 344 -9.84 8.21 -20.91
CA ILE A 344 -10.42 9.50 -21.32
C ILE A 344 -11.09 10.12 -20.09
N ILE A 345 -10.77 11.38 -19.79
CA ILE A 345 -11.35 12.11 -18.65
C ILE A 345 -12.88 12.01 -18.71
N GLN A 346 -13.48 11.47 -17.66
CA GLN A 346 -14.92 11.27 -17.62
C GLN A 346 -15.65 12.62 -17.53
N PHE A 347 -16.57 12.85 -18.47
CA PHE A 347 -17.46 14.02 -18.46
C PHE A 347 -18.71 13.73 -17.61
N PHE A 348 -19.10 14.68 -16.76
CA PHE A 348 -20.26 14.56 -15.86
C PHE A 348 -21.41 15.51 -16.21
N GLY A 349 -21.13 16.69 -16.77
CA GLY A 349 -22.18 17.63 -17.17
C GLY A 349 -21.67 19.02 -17.53
N VAL A 350 -22.57 19.88 -18.00
CA VAL A 350 -22.28 21.27 -18.39
C VAL A 350 -23.18 22.24 -17.63
N GLY A 351 -22.59 23.33 -17.17
CA GLY A 351 -23.33 24.38 -16.50
C GLY A 351 -22.84 25.78 -16.78
N GLN A 352 -23.54 26.79 -16.27
CA GLN A 352 -23.19 28.19 -16.47
C GLN A 352 -22.54 28.78 -15.20
N LEU A 353 -21.55 29.64 -15.36
CA LEU A 353 -20.96 30.46 -14.29
C LEU A 353 -20.92 31.91 -14.77
N ARG A 354 -21.76 32.79 -14.20
CA ARG A 354 -21.99 34.15 -14.73
C ARG A 354 -22.39 34.09 -16.22
N THR A 355 -21.53 34.57 -17.13
CA THR A 355 -21.69 34.45 -18.58
C THR A 355 -21.02 33.20 -19.13
N ASP A 356 -20.01 32.66 -18.46
CA ASP A 356 -19.13 31.61 -18.98
C ASP A 356 -19.72 30.21 -18.81
N ILE A 357 -19.24 29.26 -19.62
CA ILE A 357 -19.71 27.87 -19.61
C ILE A 357 -18.72 26.99 -18.83
N GLY A 358 -19.18 26.34 -17.78
CA GLY A 358 -18.42 25.40 -16.96
C GLY A 358 -18.71 23.94 -17.33
N LEU A 359 -17.71 23.19 -17.78
CA LEU A 359 -17.77 21.74 -17.98
C LEU A 359 -17.31 21.03 -16.70
N VAL A 360 -18.13 20.14 -16.16
CA VAL A 360 -17.86 19.33 -14.97
C VAL A 360 -17.32 17.97 -15.43
N MET A 361 -16.12 17.64 -14.95
CA MET A 361 -15.32 16.51 -15.39
C MET A 361 -14.66 15.81 -14.19
N GLU A 362 -14.14 14.62 -14.42
CA GLU A 362 -13.28 13.92 -13.47
C GLU A 362 -12.09 14.79 -13.03
N LEU A 363 -11.86 14.84 -11.72
CA LEU A 363 -10.70 15.51 -11.15
C LEU A 363 -9.51 14.56 -11.17
N CYS A 364 -8.46 14.92 -11.90
CA CYS A 364 -7.16 14.27 -11.78
C CYS A 364 -6.35 14.94 -10.65
N ASP A 365 -5.60 14.16 -9.89
CA ASP A 365 -4.90 14.64 -8.68
C ASP A 365 -3.79 15.66 -8.97
N THR A 366 -3.20 15.61 -10.16
CA THR A 366 -2.16 16.56 -10.58
C THR A 366 -2.17 16.76 -12.10
N ASP A 367 -1.58 17.86 -12.54
CA ASP A 367 -1.27 18.09 -13.95
C ASP A 367 0.19 17.72 -14.23
N LEU A 368 0.51 17.34 -15.47
CA LEU A 368 1.86 16.90 -15.85
C LEU A 368 2.95 17.93 -15.49
N LYS A 369 2.62 19.23 -15.47
CA LYS A 369 3.58 20.31 -15.18
C LYS A 369 3.84 20.44 -13.67
N LYS A 370 2.80 20.36 -12.84
CA LYS A 370 2.95 20.35 -11.37
C LYS A 370 3.54 19.05 -10.89
N MET A 371 3.20 17.92 -11.51
CA MET A 371 3.91 16.66 -11.29
C MET A 371 5.40 16.85 -11.58
N SER A 372 5.77 17.48 -12.70
CA SER A 372 7.17 17.84 -13.00
C SER A 372 7.80 18.75 -11.94
N GLN A 373 7.11 19.79 -11.47
CA GLN A 373 7.65 20.77 -10.51
C GLN A 373 7.68 20.29 -9.05
N GLN A 374 6.74 19.43 -8.64
CA GLN A 374 6.74 18.78 -7.32
C GLN A 374 7.85 17.73 -7.23
N ILE A 375 8.10 17.03 -8.34
CA ILE A 375 9.30 16.20 -8.54
C ILE A 375 10.57 17.06 -8.46
N GLU A 376 10.52 18.33 -8.88
CA GLU A 376 11.68 19.25 -8.77
C GLU A 376 11.97 19.74 -7.35
N GLN A 377 10.95 19.99 -6.53
CA GLN A 377 11.09 20.59 -5.19
C GLN A 377 11.28 19.58 -4.06
N SER A 378 10.87 18.32 -4.21
CA SER A 378 11.02 17.28 -3.18
C SER A 378 12.47 16.85 -2.95
N GLY A 379 13.42 17.25 -3.81
CA GLY A 379 14.85 17.04 -3.61
C GLY A 379 15.32 15.57 -3.63
N GLU A 380 14.41 14.60 -3.70
CA GLU A 380 14.68 13.16 -3.68
C GLU A 380 14.60 12.52 -5.09
N ALA A 381 13.82 13.11 -6.01
CA ALA A 381 13.67 12.59 -7.39
C ALA A 381 14.31 13.47 -8.49
N LEU A 382 14.74 14.70 -8.17
CA LEU A 382 15.20 15.70 -9.16
C LEU A 382 16.46 15.30 -9.95
N PHE A 383 17.38 14.50 -9.43
CA PHE A 383 18.67 14.30 -10.12
C PHE A 383 18.60 13.38 -11.34
N ILE A 384 17.52 12.59 -11.45
CA ILE A 384 17.45 11.51 -12.43
C ILE A 384 16.68 11.94 -13.67
N ASN A 385 15.56 12.66 -13.55
CA ASN A 385 14.74 13.00 -14.72
C ASN A 385 15.45 13.88 -15.76
N GLU A 386 16.52 14.60 -15.38
CA GLU A 386 17.36 15.35 -16.33
C GLU A 386 18.68 14.64 -16.73
N GLY A 387 19.02 13.49 -16.11
CA GLY A 387 20.26 12.76 -16.40
C GLY A 387 21.56 13.51 -16.06
N ASN A 388 21.51 14.55 -15.22
CA ASN A 388 22.68 15.36 -14.87
C ASN A 388 23.59 14.66 -13.84
N ALA A 389 24.38 13.70 -14.33
CA ALA A 389 25.32 12.93 -13.51
C ALA A 389 26.38 13.80 -12.81
N VAL A 390 26.77 14.94 -13.40
CA VAL A 390 27.80 15.84 -12.86
C VAL A 390 27.31 16.57 -11.61
N GLY A 391 26.10 17.13 -11.66
CA GLY A 391 25.47 17.78 -10.49
C GLY A 391 25.18 16.79 -9.36
N PHE A 392 24.75 15.58 -9.72
CA PHE A 392 24.54 14.48 -8.77
C PHE A 392 25.83 14.07 -8.07
N GLU A 393 26.93 13.90 -8.82
CA GLU A 393 28.24 13.56 -8.26
C GLU A 393 28.75 14.62 -7.27
N GLN A 394 28.69 15.90 -7.65
CA GLN A 394 29.15 17.00 -6.79
C GLN A 394 28.39 17.04 -5.46
N LYS A 395 27.07 16.82 -5.50
CA LYS A 395 26.23 16.80 -4.29
C LYS A 395 26.53 15.58 -3.42
N LEU A 396 26.64 14.38 -3.98
CA LEU A 396 27.03 13.18 -3.22
C LEU A 396 28.41 13.32 -2.57
N ARG A 397 29.39 13.92 -3.27
CA ARG A 397 30.74 14.14 -2.73
C ARG A 397 30.78 15.17 -1.60
N SER A 398 29.80 16.08 -1.51
CA SER A 398 29.68 17.03 -0.40
C SER A 398 29.23 16.38 0.92
N LEU A 399 28.72 15.14 0.86
CA LEU A 399 28.19 14.39 2.00
C LEU A 399 29.23 13.43 2.61
N THR A 400 29.11 13.16 3.91
CA THR A 400 29.93 12.12 4.57
C THR A 400 29.57 10.72 4.05
N ALA A 401 30.43 9.72 4.30
CA ALA A 401 30.18 8.34 3.86
C ALA A 401 28.89 7.74 4.45
N SER A 402 28.56 8.06 5.71
CA SER A 402 27.31 7.64 6.35
C SER A 402 26.10 8.31 5.68
N GLN A 403 26.16 9.61 5.48
CA GLN A 403 25.08 10.37 4.83
C GLN A 403 24.85 9.95 3.38
N ARG A 404 25.91 9.61 2.63
CA ARG A 404 25.78 9.03 1.28
C ARG A 404 24.99 7.72 1.31
N LEU A 405 25.29 6.84 2.26
CA LEU A 405 24.60 5.56 2.39
C LEU A 405 23.14 5.76 2.80
N ASP A 406 22.87 6.69 3.72
CA ASP A 406 21.51 7.01 4.16
C ASP A 406 20.65 7.55 2.99
N VAL A 407 21.21 8.44 2.16
CA VAL A 407 20.53 8.97 0.98
C VAL A 407 20.28 7.87 -0.07
N LEU A 408 21.26 7.02 -0.33
CA LEU A 408 21.14 5.94 -1.34
C LEU A 408 20.24 4.79 -0.88
N LYS A 409 20.01 4.63 0.42
CA LYS A 409 19.07 3.65 0.99
C LYS A 409 17.65 4.18 1.15
N LYS A 410 17.47 5.50 1.06
CA LYS A 410 16.16 6.11 1.24
C LYS A 410 15.24 5.79 0.04
N GLN A 411 13.98 5.53 0.36
CA GLN A 411 12.90 5.43 -0.61
C GLN A 411 11.97 6.63 -0.45
N ASP A 412 11.34 7.03 -1.55
CA ASP A 412 10.31 8.07 -1.51
C ASP A 412 8.99 7.55 -0.89
N ASP A 413 7.97 8.41 -0.85
CA ASP A 413 6.65 8.08 -0.29
C ASP A 413 5.94 6.95 -1.08
N GLU A 414 6.33 6.73 -2.35
CA GLU A 414 5.84 5.65 -3.20
C GLU A 414 6.71 4.38 -3.13
N HIS A 415 7.69 4.37 -2.22
CA HIS A 415 8.67 3.31 -2.00
C HIS A 415 9.67 3.11 -3.16
N PHE A 416 9.81 4.04 -4.09
CA PHE A 416 10.86 3.95 -5.11
C PHE A 416 12.22 4.38 -4.56
N SER A 417 13.23 3.58 -4.88
CA SER A 417 14.63 3.89 -4.64
C SER A 417 15.25 4.70 -5.80
N LEU A 418 16.32 5.42 -5.50
CA LEU A 418 17.12 6.15 -6.50
C LEU A 418 17.53 5.24 -7.69
N PHE A 419 17.92 4.01 -7.41
CA PHE A 419 18.40 3.08 -8.43
C PHE A 419 17.28 2.60 -9.36
N GLU A 420 16.05 2.46 -8.84
CA GLU A 420 14.88 2.14 -9.67
C GLU A 420 14.54 3.30 -10.61
N TYR A 421 14.56 4.55 -10.13
CA TYR A 421 14.40 5.72 -10.99
C TYR A 421 15.47 5.77 -12.09
N ALA A 422 16.73 5.51 -11.75
CA ALA A 422 17.81 5.49 -12.71
C ALA A 422 17.63 4.36 -13.74
N ALA A 423 17.10 3.21 -13.35
CA ALA A 423 16.75 2.11 -14.24
C ALA A 423 15.54 2.43 -15.15
N ILE A 424 14.53 3.14 -14.65
CA ILE A 424 13.40 3.61 -15.49
C ILE A 424 13.92 4.57 -16.57
N GLY A 425 14.66 5.60 -16.15
CA GLY A 425 15.18 6.64 -17.05
C GLY A 425 16.37 6.20 -17.93
N GLY A 426 17.03 5.09 -17.60
CA GLY A 426 18.22 4.62 -18.33
C GLY A 426 19.48 5.45 -18.03
N HIS A 427 19.60 5.97 -16.81
CA HIS A 427 20.70 6.85 -16.41
C HIS A 427 21.90 6.07 -15.85
N THR A 428 22.57 5.33 -16.72
CA THR A 428 23.68 4.42 -16.37
C THR A 428 24.83 5.13 -15.64
N GLU A 429 25.16 6.37 -16.01
CA GLU A 429 26.21 7.12 -15.33
C GLU A 429 25.82 7.55 -13.89
N ILE A 430 24.53 7.76 -13.60
CA ILE A 430 24.06 8.03 -12.23
C ILE A 430 24.27 6.80 -11.34
N VAL A 431 23.91 5.62 -11.85
CA VAL A 431 24.12 4.34 -11.15
C VAL A 431 25.60 4.12 -10.88
N LYS A 432 26.45 4.37 -11.87
CA LYS A 432 27.91 4.22 -11.79
C LYS A 432 28.52 5.15 -10.75
N VAL A 433 28.16 6.43 -10.77
CA VAL A 433 28.64 7.42 -9.78
C VAL A 433 28.17 7.06 -8.38
N ALA A 434 26.90 6.69 -8.20
CA ALA A 434 26.34 6.32 -6.90
C ALA A 434 27.08 5.13 -6.29
N ILE A 435 27.31 4.07 -7.08
CA ILE A 435 27.99 2.85 -6.62
C ILE A 435 29.50 3.10 -6.39
N ALA A 436 30.17 3.87 -7.24
CA ALA A 436 31.59 4.19 -7.09
C ALA A 436 31.90 4.99 -5.82
N LEU A 437 30.91 5.74 -5.31
CA LEU A 437 31.03 6.55 -4.10
C LEU A 437 30.65 5.79 -2.82
N VAL A 438 30.34 4.51 -2.86
CA VAL A 438 30.09 3.68 -1.67
C VAL A 438 31.02 2.47 -1.59
N PRO A 439 31.34 1.96 -0.38
CA PRO A 439 32.15 0.76 -0.23
C PRO A 439 31.52 -0.45 -0.93
N ALA A 440 32.36 -1.32 -1.52
CA ALA A 440 31.91 -2.53 -2.21
C ALA A 440 31.07 -3.47 -1.34
N SER A 441 31.28 -3.47 -0.03
CA SER A 441 30.49 -4.24 0.94
C SER A 441 29.01 -3.81 0.99
N GLU A 442 28.68 -2.59 0.57
CA GLU A 442 27.31 -2.07 0.59
C GLU A 442 26.60 -2.20 -0.76
N HIS A 443 27.30 -2.56 -1.85
CA HIS A 443 26.72 -2.57 -3.21
C HIS A 443 25.51 -3.50 -3.32
N TYR A 444 25.59 -4.69 -2.73
CA TYR A 444 24.44 -5.59 -2.66
C TYR A 444 23.28 -4.96 -1.89
N ASN A 445 23.54 -4.37 -0.72
CA ASN A 445 22.50 -3.85 0.18
C ASN A 445 21.69 -2.72 -0.46
N ILE A 446 22.34 -1.85 -1.24
CA ILE A 446 21.66 -0.73 -1.91
C ILE A 446 20.90 -1.17 -3.18
N LEU A 447 21.40 -2.18 -3.90
CA LEU A 447 20.76 -2.70 -5.11
C LEU A 447 19.63 -3.69 -4.82
N ALA A 448 19.68 -4.35 -3.67
CA ALA A 448 18.68 -5.30 -3.20
C ALA A 448 17.47 -4.64 -2.51
N ILE A 449 17.44 -3.31 -2.38
CA ILE A 449 16.29 -2.59 -1.87
C ILE A 449 15.08 -2.90 -2.76
N GLN A 450 13.98 -3.27 -2.10
CA GLN A 450 12.73 -3.61 -2.74
C GLN A 450 11.77 -2.42 -2.67
N GLY A 451 11.45 -1.84 -3.83
CA GLY A 451 10.54 -0.72 -3.94
C GLY A 451 9.09 -1.12 -4.13
N ILE A 452 8.36 -0.35 -4.94
CA ILE A 452 6.95 -0.64 -5.22
C ILE A 452 6.80 -2.04 -5.84
N ASN A 453 5.78 -2.77 -5.40
CA ASN A 453 5.56 -4.18 -5.75
C ASN A 453 6.75 -5.09 -5.41
N GLU A 454 7.58 -4.73 -4.44
CA GLU A 454 8.75 -5.49 -4.01
C GLU A 454 9.80 -5.69 -5.15
N CYS A 455 9.77 -4.83 -6.16
CA CYS A 455 10.73 -4.84 -7.26
C CYS A 455 12.11 -4.37 -6.79
N THR A 456 13.16 -4.89 -7.41
CA THR A 456 14.53 -4.35 -7.24
C THR A 456 14.98 -3.60 -8.49
N THR A 457 16.10 -2.90 -8.41
CA THR A 457 16.74 -2.26 -9.56
C THR A 457 16.89 -3.20 -10.76
N LEU A 458 17.24 -4.47 -10.55
CA LEU A 458 17.35 -5.46 -11.63
C LEU A 458 16.00 -5.83 -12.23
N HIS A 459 14.92 -5.91 -11.44
CA HIS A 459 13.58 -6.15 -11.97
C HIS A 459 13.18 -5.02 -12.93
N VAL A 460 13.41 -3.78 -12.51
CA VAL A 460 13.10 -2.58 -13.30
C VAL A 460 13.97 -2.51 -14.54
N ALA A 461 15.29 -2.71 -14.42
CA ALA A 461 16.20 -2.71 -15.56
C ALA A 461 15.84 -3.79 -16.59
N ALA A 462 15.51 -5.00 -16.14
CA ALA A 462 15.07 -6.08 -17.03
C ALA A 462 13.73 -5.78 -17.69
N TYR A 463 12.76 -5.22 -16.95
CA TYR A 463 11.44 -4.82 -17.46
C TYR A 463 11.54 -3.77 -18.57
N PHE A 464 12.37 -2.73 -18.39
CA PHE A 464 12.59 -1.69 -19.39
C PHE A 464 13.61 -2.07 -20.49
N GLY A 465 14.38 -3.14 -20.30
CA GLY A 465 15.40 -3.60 -21.24
C GLY A 465 16.69 -2.78 -21.20
N ARG A 466 17.09 -2.29 -20.02
CA ARG A 466 18.33 -1.52 -19.79
C ARG A 466 19.53 -2.46 -19.64
N THR A 467 19.98 -3.03 -20.75
CA THR A 467 21.12 -3.96 -20.76
C THR A 467 22.41 -3.30 -20.26
N ASP A 468 22.59 -2.01 -20.49
CA ASP A 468 23.70 -1.19 -20.01
C ASP A 468 23.78 -1.10 -18.48
N ILE A 469 22.63 -0.92 -17.81
CA ILE A 469 22.56 -0.91 -16.34
C ILE A 469 22.79 -2.32 -15.77
N VAL A 470 22.25 -3.34 -16.43
CA VAL A 470 22.48 -4.74 -16.06
C VAL A 470 23.95 -5.12 -16.19
N GLU A 471 24.61 -4.72 -17.28
CA GLU A 471 26.04 -4.91 -17.51
C GLU A 471 26.87 -4.21 -16.44
N LEU A 472 26.54 -2.96 -16.11
CA LEU A 472 27.18 -2.23 -15.04
C LEU A 472 27.06 -2.96 -13.70
N ILE A 473 25.85 -3.36 -13.31
CA ILE A 473 25.61 -4.09 -12.04
C ILE A 473 26.37 -5.42 -12.02
N ALA A 474 26.34 -6.18 -13.12
CA ALA A 474 27.04 -7.46 -13.23
C ALA A 474 28.57 -7.30 -13.15
N SER A 475 29.12 -6.19 -13.66
CA SER A 475 30.55 -5.89 -13.59
C SER A 475 31.04 -5.45 -12.21
N LEU A 476 30.14 -4.89 -11.39
CA LEU A 476 30.46 -4.30 -10.08
C LEU A 476 30.25 -5.28 -8.92
N LEU A 477 29.33 -6.23 -9.05
CA LEU A 477 29.02 -7.20 -8.01
C LEU A 477 29.88 -8.47 -8.09
N LEU A 478 30.16 -9.06 -6.93
CA LEU A 478 30.64 -10.44 -6.86
C LEU A 478 29.57 -11.38 -7.43
N ARG A 479 30.01 -12.46 -8.10
CA ARG A 479 29.09 -13.45 -8.70
C ARG A 479 28.05 -13.99 -7.71
N ALA A 480 28.47 -14.23 -6.46
CA ALA A 480 27.58 -14.72 -5.41
C ALA A 480 26.46 -13.69 -5.08
N ASP A 481 26.76 -12.40 -5.09
CA ASP A 481 25.80 -11.34 -4.82
C ASP A 481 24.90 -11.07 -6.02
N LEU A 482 25.42 -11.16 -7.26
CA LEU A 482 24.60 -11.12 -8.47
C LEU A 482 23.60 -12.29 -8.50
N TYR A 483 24.05 -13.51 -8.17
CA TYR A 483 23.19 -14.68 -8.05
C TYR A 483 22.10 -14.47 -6.97
N ARG A 484 22.44 -13.91 -5.80
CA ARG A 484 21.45 -13.60 -4.77
C ARG A 484 20.43 -12.57 -5.24
N LEU A 485 20.88 -11.51 -5.90
CA LEU A 485 20.04 -10.42 -6.39
C LEU A 485 19.05 -10.89 -7.47
N LEU A 486 19.47 -11.79 -8.36
CA LEU A 486 18.64 -12.38 -9.41
C LEU A 486 17.56 -13.35 -8.91
N ARG A 487 17.66 -13.80 -7.65
CA ARG A 487 16.68 -14.71 -7.02
C ARG A 487 15.62 -13.99 -6.20
N ILE A 488 15.79 -12.70 -5.97
CA ILE A 488 14.76 -11.89 -5.31
C ILE A 488 13.52 -11.90 -6.19
N GLN A 489 12.35 -12.06 -5.58
CA GLN A 489 11.07 -12.08 -6.27
C GLN A 489 10.30 -10.80 -5.96
N ASP A 490 9.60 -10.27 -6.96
CA ASP A 490 8.62 -9.21 -6.77
C ASP A 490 7.36 -9.74 -6.05
N LYS A 491 6.40 -8.87 -5.78
CA LYS A 491 5.11 -9.17 -5.12
C LYS A 491 4.29 -10.24 -5.84
N GLN A 492 4.52 -10.44 -7.14
CA GLN A 492 3.86 -11.46 -7.97
C GLN A 492 4.69 -12.75 -8.07
N GLY A 493 5.82 -12.83 -7.37
CA GLY A 493 6.76 -13.95 -7.41
C GLY A 493 7.69 -13.91 -8.64
N ASN A 494 7.69 -12.85 -9.45
CA ASN A 494 8.54 -12.79 -10.64
C ASN A 494 9.98 -12.50 -10.26
N THR A 495 10.93 -13.14 -10.94
CA THR A 495 12.35 -12.78 -10.89
C THR A 495 12.65 -11.69 -11.93
N PRO A 496 13.82 -11.03 -11.89
CA PRO A 496 14.20 -10.08 -12.94
C PRO A 496 14.13 -10.67 -14.35
N LEU A 497 14.48 -11.95 -14.51
CA LEU A 497 14.39 -12.66 -15.80
C LEU A 497 12.94 -12.75 -16.30
N THR A 498 11.99 -13.15 -15.44
CA THR A 498 10.59 -13.28 -15.86
C THR A 498 9.94 -11.91 -16.07
N CYS A 499 10.35 -10.86 -15.34
CA CYS A 499 9.94 -9.49 -15.61
C CYS A 499 10.40 -8.99 -16.99
N GLY A 500 11.64 -9.28 -17.38
CA GLY A 500 12.13 -8.95 -18.72
C GLY A 500 11.40 -9.72 -19.82
N LEU A 501 11.07 -10.99 -19.59
CA LEU A 501 10.32 -11.81 -20.56
C LEU A 501 8.87 -11.34 -20.74
N ARG A 502 8.21 -10.90 -19.66
CA ARG A 502 6.86 -10.32 -19.72
C ARG A 502 6.79 -9.16 -20.71
N GLU A 503 7.81 -8.30 -20.73
CA GLU A 503 7.91 -7.14 -21.63
C GLU A 503 8.73 -7.43 -22.90
N LYS A 504 8.99 -8.72 -23.20
CA LYS A 504 9.71 -9.18 -24.39
C LYS A 504 11.12 -8.59 -24.54
N LYS A 505 11.80 -8.29 -23.44
CA LYS A 505 13.19 -7.78 -23.39
C LYS A 505 14.21 -8.92 -23.45
N THR A 506 14.15 -9.69 -24.52
CA THR A 506 14.87 -10.96 -24.66
C THR A 506 16.39 -10.83 -24.62
N GLU A 507 16.93 -9.76 -25.21
CA GLU A 507 18.38 -9.54 -25.25
C GLU A 507 18.94 -9.22 -23.87
N THR A 508 18.23 -8.45 -23.07
CA THR A 508 18.60 -8.19 -21.67
C THR A 508 18.56 -9.47 -20.85
N VAL A 509 17.54 -10.32 -21.03
CA VAL A 509 17.42 -11.62 -20.35
C VAL A 509 18.55 -12.57 -20.76
N LYS A 510 18.87 -12.67 -22.06
CA LYS A 510 20.02 -13.46 -22.57
C LYS A 510 21.34 -12.96 -21.98
N PHE A 511 21.54 -11.65 -21.91
CA PHE A 511 22.73 -11.05 -21.31
C PHE A 511 22.87 -11.43 -19.83
N ILE A 512 21.80 -11.31 -19.03
CA ILE A 512 21.81 -11.71 -17.61
C ILE A 512 22.22 -13.18 -17.46
N LEU A 513 21.67 -14.07 -18.30
CA LEU A 513 21.99 -15.49 -18.26
C LEU A 513 23.45 -15.77 -18.61
N ASN A 514 24.02 -15.06 -19.59
CA ASN A 514 25.44 -15.19 -19.97
C ASN A 514 26.41 -14.74 -18.86
N CYS A 515 25.95 -13.93 -17.90
CA CYS A 515 26.74 -13.54 -16.73
C CYS A 515 26.84 -14.65 -15.66
N LEU A 516 26.07 -15.74 -15.78
CA LEU A 516 26.00 -16.82 -14.79
C LEU A 516 26.62 -18.13 -15.32
N PRO A 517 27.21 -18.97 -14.45
CA PRO A 517 27.57 -20.34 -14.82
C PRO A 517 26.32 -21.22 -14.95
N ALA A 518 26.40 -22.29 -15.75
CA ALA A 518 25.26 -23.17 -16.05
C ALA A 518 24.53 -23.71 -14.80
N ALA A 519 25.26 -24.04 -13.73
CA ALA A 519 24.68 -24.54 -12.48
C ALA A 519 23.81 -23.50 -11.75
N ASP A 520 24.14 -22.22 -11.85
CA ASP A 520 23.37 -21.13 -11.26
C ASP A 520 22.25 -20.67 -12.20
N MET A 521 22.49 -20.68 -13.52
CA MET A 521 21.45 -20.44 -14.52
C MET A 521 20.26 -21.36 -14.29
N CYS A 522 20.49 -22.67 -14.19
CA CYS A 522 19.41 -23.65 -13.97
C CYS A 522 18.60 -23.32 -12.71
N LYS A 523 19.26 -22.94 -11.62
CA LYS A 523 18.56 -22.61 -10.36
C LYS A 523 17.71 -21.35 -10.49
N VAL A 524 18.21 -20.30 -11.15
CA VAL A 524 17.46 -19.04 -11.31
C VAL A 524 16.31 -19.21 -12.29
N THR A 525 16.50 -19.93 -13.40
CA THR A 525 15.43 -20.16 -14.40
C THR A 525 14.31 -21.06 -13.89
N SER A 526 14.59 -21.91 -12.91
CA SER A 526 13.62 -22.82 -12.29
C SER A 526 12.72 -22.15 -11.25
N ILE A 527 12.97 -20.90 -10.86
CA ILE A 527 12.18 -20.22 -9.83
C ILE A 527 10.78 -19.91 -10.38
N PRO A 528 9.71 -20.44 -9.77
CA PRO A 528 8.34 -20.16 -10.18
C PRO A 528 7.83 -18.86 -9.57
N ASN A 529 7.00 -18.13 -10.31
CA ASN A 529 6.21 -17.03 -9.76
C ASN A 529 4.96 -17.53 -9.00
N ASN A 530 4.13 -16.61 -8.50
CA ASN A 530 2.96 -16.96 -7.70
C ASN A 530 1.93 -17.81 -8.48
N ARG A 531 1.95 -17.77 -9.82
CA ARG A 531 1.12 -18.61 -10.70
C ARG A 531 1.83 -19.90 -11.15
N ARG A 532 2.97 -20.20 -10.55
CA ARG A 532 3.89 -21.30 -10.90
C ARG A 532 4.50 -21.23 -12.30
N ASN A 533 4.49 -20.04 -12.91
CA ASN A 533 5.17 -19.83 -14.19
C ASN A 533 6.67 -19.62 -13.99
N THR A 534 7.48 -20.27 -14.81
CA THR A 534 8.95 -20.21 -14.80
C THR A 534 9.46 -19.51 -16.06
N VAL A 535 10.76 -19.22 -16.13
CA VAL A 535 11.40 -18.67 -17.35
C VAL A 535 11.08 -19.54 -18.57
N LEU A 536 11.02 -20.87 -18.38
CA LEU A 536 10.70 -21.84 -19.41
C LEU A 536 9.25 -21.69 -19.94
N SER A 537 8.27 -21.46 -19.06
CA SER A 537 6.87 -21.26 -19.47
C SER A 537 6.67 -19.96 -20.25
N TRP A 538 7.34 -18.88 -19.84
CA TRP A 538 7.32 -17.61 -20.56
C TRP A 538 8.03 -17.68 -21.92
N ALA A 539 9.19 -18.35 -22.00
CA ALA A 539 9.90 -18.56 -23.27
C ALA A 539 9.06 -19.36 -24.26
N ALA A 540 8.35 -20.39 -23.78
CA ALA A 540 7.43 -21.20 -24.58
C ALA A 540 6.22 -20.37 -25.06
N GLN A 541 5.59 -19.59 -24.18
CA GLN A 541 4.44 -18.74 -24.53
C GLN A 541 4.79 -17.64 -25.55
N CYS A 542 5.99 -17.04 -25.41
CA CYS A 542 6.44 -15.97 -26.29
C CYS A 542 7.12 -16.47 -27.58
N GLY A 543 7.31 -17.79 -27.74
CA GLY A 543 7.94 -18.37 -28.94
C GLY A 543 9.43 -18.12 -29.06
N LEU A 544 10.12 -17.93 -27.93
CA LEU A 544 11.54 -17.55 -27.89
C LEU A 544 12.42 -18.79 -28.01
N MET A 545 12.53 -19.33 -29.23
CA MET A 545 13.16 -20.64 -29.47
C MET A 545 14.60 -20.76 -28.98
N ASP A 546 15.43 -19.73 -29.14
CA ASP A 546 16.82 -19.75 -28.65
C ASP A 546 16.88 -19.88 -27.13
N LEU A 547 16.03 -19.11 -26.44
CA LEU A 547 15.96 -19.11 -24.98
C LEU A 547 15.32 -20.39 -24.46
N LEU A 548 14.30 -20.89 -25.14
CA LEU A 548 13.64 -22.15 -24.82
C LEU A 548 14.62 -23.32 -24.92
N LYS A 549 15.42 -23.38 -25.99
CA LYS A 549 16.48 -24.40 -26.17
C LYS A 549 17.54 -24.27 -25.09
N LEU A 550 18.07 -23.06 -24.86
CA LEU A 550 19.04 -22.80 -23.81
C LEU A 550 18.55 -23.24 -22.43
N CYS A 551 17.30 -22.89 -22.06
CA CYS A 551 16.71 -23.29 -20.80
C CYS A 551 16.50 -24.81 -20.69
N VAL A 552 16.18 -25.51 -21.78
CA VAL A 552 16.09 -26.98 -21.77
C VAL A 552 17.46 -27.63 -21.63
N ASP A 553 18.48 -27.10 -22.30
CA ASP A 553 19.83 -27.68 -22.33
C ASP A 553 20.57 -27.54 -20.98
N ILE A 554 20.25 -26.51 -20.19
CA ILE A 554 20.83 -26.32 -18.84
C ILE A 554 20.15 -27.18 -17.76
N ILE A 555 18.98 -27.77 -18.04
CA ILE A 555 18.26 -28.60 -17.05
C ILE A 555 18.86 -30.01 -17.05
N PRO A 556 19.26 -30.55 -15.88
CA PRO A 556 19.74 -31.93 -15.80
C PRO A 556 18.69 -32.93 -16.33
N PRO A 557 19.09 -33.99 -17.07
CA PRO A 557 18.16 -34.95 -17.66
C PRO A 557 17.19 -35.59 -16.65
N GLU A 558 17.64 -35.81 -15.41
CA GLU A 558 16.83 -36.34 -14.32
C GLU A 558 15.76 -35.36 -13.79
N GLN A 559 15.90 -34.06 -14.06
CA GLN A 559 14.96 -33.00 -13.65
C GLN A 559 14.12 -32.46 -14.81
N LEU A 560 14.50 -32.75 -16.06
CA LEU A 560 13.84 -32.20 -17.25
C LEU A 560 12.35 -32.52 -17.28
N TYR A 561 11.99 -33.77 -17.01
CA TYR A 561 10.59 -34.20 -17.05
C TYR A 561 9.75 -33.54 -15.95
N SER A 562 10.27 -33.44 -14.73
CA SER A 562 9.55 -32.82 -13.61
C SER A 562 9.39 -31.31 -13.80
N GLN A 563 10.38 -30.63 -14.40
CA GLN A 563 10.30 -29.20 -14.71
C GLN A 563 9.36 -28.88 -15.88
N LEU A 564 9.27 -29.75 -16.90
CA LEU A 564 8.36 -29.57 -18.03
C LEU A 564 6.88 -29.82 -17.68
N LEU A 565 6.62 -30.65 -16.65
CA LEU A 565 5.28 -30.95 -16.15
C LEU A 565 4.83 -30.10 -14.96
N VAL A 566 5.59 -29.07 -14.59
CA VAL A 566 5.12 -28.12 -13.57
C VAL A 566 3.83 -27.49 -14.07
N ALA A 567 2.73 -27.81 -13.39
CA ALA A 567 1.43 -27.25 -13.66
C ALA A 567 1.29 -25.91 -12.95
N GLY A 568 0.85 -24.90 -13.71
CA GLY A 568 0.33 -23.63 -13.23
C GLY A 568 -0.87 -23.81 -12.31
N ASP A 569 -1.32 -22.72 -11.70
CA ASP A 569 -2.54 -22.73 -10.87
C ASP A 569 -3.81 -23.10 -11.67
N ASP A 570 -3.77 -22.93 -12.99
CA ASP A 570 -4.80 -23.33 -13.95
C ASP A 570 -4.65 -24.80 -14.42
N GLY A 571 -3.66 -25.53 -13.89
CA GLY A 571 -3.31 -26.88 -14.33
C GLY A 571 -2.50 -26.93 -15.63
N GLY A 572 -2.18 -25.79 -16.24
CA GLY A 572 -1.45 -25.69 -17.50
C GLY A 572 0.05 -25.93 -17.34
N THR A 573 0.61 -26.81 -18.15
CA THR A 573 2.07 -27.08 -18.22
C THR A 573 2.75 -26.19 -19.28
N VAL A 574 4.09 -26.25 -19.40
CA VAL A 574 4.88 -25.45 -20.36
C VAL A 574 4.36 -25.59 -21.81
N ILE A 575 3.88 -26.77 -22.20
CA ILE A 575 3.27 -26.98 -23.53
C ILE A 575 1.92 -26.27 -23.69
N HIS A 576 1.13 -26.17 -22.62
CA HIS A 576 -0.11 -25.38 -22.62
C HIS A 576 0.22 -23.89 -22.80
N CYS A 577 1.32 -23.41 -22.22
CA CYS A 577 1.82 -22.05 -22.45
C CYS A 577 2.20 -21.83 -23.92
N ALA A 578 2.92 -22.77 -24.55
CA ALA A 578 3.21 -22.72 -25.99
C ALA A 578 1.95 -22.70 -26.86
N ALA A 579 0.95 -23.54 -26.53
CA ALA A 579 -0.33 -23.58 -27.22
C ALA A 579 -1.13 -22.28 -27.04
N CYS A 580 -1.17 -21.74 -25.82
CA CYS A 580 -1.82 -20.46 -25.50
C CYS A 580 -1.18 -19.30 -26.27
N GLY A 581 0.14 -19.31 -26.43
CA GLY A 581 0.88 -18.35 -27.23
C GLY A 581 0.77 -18.54 -28.75
N ASN A 582 0.06 -19.57 -29.21
CA ASN A 582 0.01 -20.01 -30.62
C ASN A 582 1.40 -20.28 -31.23
N GLN A 583 2.30 -20.89 -30.44
CA GLN A 583 3.69 -21.16 -30.81
C GLN A 583 3.87 -22.62 -31.21
N SER A 584 3.54 -22.96 -32.46
CA SER A 584 3.57 -24.34 -32.96
C SER A 584 4.98 -24.95 -32.92
N GLU A 585 6.02 -24.18 -33.22
CA GLU A 585 7.41 -24.67 -33.19
C GLU A 585 7.86 -25.02 -31.76
N ALA A 586 7.55 -24.15 -30.79
CA ALA A 586 7.83 -24.40 -29.38
C ALA A 586 7.05 -25.61 -28.86
N ALA A 587 5.78 -25.75 -29.23
CA ALA A 587 4.96 -26.90 -28.85
C ALA A 587 5.50 -28.22 -29.40
N VAL A 588 5.90 -28.25 -30.68
CA VAL A 588 6.51 -29.44 -31.31
C VAL A 588 7.84 -29.79 -30.66
N TYR A 589 8.69 -28.79 -30.39
CA TYR A 589 9.96 -28.99 -29.70
C TYR A 589 9.76 -29.56 -28.28
N LEU A 590 8.79 -29.04 -27.52
CA LEU A 590 8.49 -29.53 -26.18
C LEU A 590 7.87 -30.93 -26.19
N LEU A 591 7.03 -31.25 -27.18
CA LEU A 591 6.48 -32.61 -27.37
C LEU A 591 7.59 -33.63 -27.59
N ASP A 592 8.58 -33.30 -28.42
CA ASP A 592 9.75 -34.15 -28.67
C ASP A 592 10.54 -34.43 -27.37
N LYS A 593 10.59 -33.47 -26.44
CA LYS A 593 11.24 -33.65 -25.13
C LYS A 593 10.35 -34.36 -24.09
N LEU A 594 9.03 -34.31 -24.23
CA LEU A 594 8.04 -34.89 -23.32
C LEU A 594 7.69 -36.36 -23.62
N THR A 595 8.20 -36.96 -24.70
CA THR A 595 7.97 -38.39 -24.96
C THR A 595 8.54 -39.21 -23.81
N ALA A 596 7.64 -39.81 -23.00
CA ALA A 596 7.96 -40.47 -21.74
C ALA A 596 8.92 -41.66 -21.86
N ILE A 597 9.16 -42.15 -23.08
CA ILE A 597 10.04 -43.28 -23.40
C ILE A 597 11.05 -42.79 -24.45
N GLN A 598 12.33 -42.75 -24.08
CA GLN A 598 13.41 -42.50 -25.04
C GLN A 598 14.12 -43.83 -25.35
N VAL A 599 14.15 -44.19 -26.63
CA VAL A 599 14.87 -45.39 -27.10
C VAL A 599 16.33 -45.01 -27.36
N GLY A 600 17.23 -45.67 -26.67
CA GLY A 600 18.68 -45.55 -26.83
C GLY A 600 19.27 -46.70 -27.66
N GLU A 601 20.44 -47.18 -27.25
CA GLU A 601 21.19 -48.20 -28.00
C GLU A 601 20.50 -49.58 -27.99
N LYS A 602 20.75 -50.38 -29.02
CA LYS A 602 20.23 -51.75 -29.13
C LYS A 602 20.99 -52.67 -28.16
N LEU A 603 20.28 -53.33 -27.26
CA LEU A 603 20.83 -54.32 -26.31
C LEU A 603 20.89 -55.72 -26.92
N GLY A 604 19.90 -56.07 -27.74
CA GLY A 604 19.83 -57.38 -28.39
C GLY A 604 18.65 -57.53 -29.35
N SER A 605 18.71 -58.51 -30.24
CA SER A 605 17.58 -58.86 -31.12
C SER A 605 17.33 -60.36 -31.12
N GLY A 606 16.06 -60.75 -30.99
CA GLY A 606 15.59 -62.10 -31.21
C GLY A 606 14.73 -62.21 -32.47
N GLY A 607 14.17 -63.39 -32.73
CA GLY A 607 13.36 -63.65 -33.94
C GLY A 607 12.02 -62.89 -34.01
N GLN A 608 11.51 -62.38 -32.88
CA GLN A 608 10.18 -61.75 -32.80
C GLN A 608 10.21 -60.32 -32.20
N ALA A 609 11.35 -59.85 -31.70
CA ALA A 609 11.45 -58.54 -31.05
C ALA A 609 12.89 -58.03 -31.01
N THR A 610 13.05 -56.71 -30.92
CA THR A 610 14.34 -56.07 -30.64
C THR A 610 14.26 -55.31 -29.32
N VAL A 611 15.26 -55.50 -28.46
CA VAL A 611 15.34 -54.86 -27.16
C VAL A 611 16.37 -53.74 -27.21
N TYR A 612 15.97 -52.57 -26.73
CA TYR A 612 16.79 -51.37 -26.65
C TYR A 612 16.94 -50.95 -25.20
N ARG A 613 18.07 -50.32 -24.89
CA ARG A 613 18.23 -49.52 -23.68
C ARG A 613 17.37 -48.29 -23.85
N GLY A 614 16.75 -47.82 -22.79
CA GLY A 614 16.01 -46.57 -22.85
C GLY A 614 15.85 -45.91 -21.51
N THR A 615 15.16 -44.79 -21.52
CA THR A 615 14.76 -44.07 -20.30
C THR A 615 13.25 -43.93 -20.29
N TRP A 616 12.64 -44.28 -19.16
CA TRP A 616 11.23 -44.02 -18.87
C TRP A 616 11.15 -43.10 -17.66
N LEU A 617 10.63 -41.87 -17.84
CA LEU A 617 10.63 -40.85 -16.78
C LEU A 617 12.03 -40.65 -16.16
N SER A 618 13.07 -40.62 -17.00
CA SER A 618 14.49 -40.56 -16.62
C SER A 618 15.00 -41.77 -15.81
N THR A 619 14.19 -42.81 -15.61
CA THR A 619 14.61 -44.09 -15.04
C THR A 619 15.17 -44.98 -16.15
N PRO A 620 16.37 -45.55 -16.00
CA PRO A 620 16.91 -46.52 -16.96
C PRO A 620 16.00 -47.76 -17.07
N VAL A 621 15.61 -48.10 -18.30
CA VAL A 621 14.71 -49.22 -18.60
C VAL A 621 15.17 -50.01 -19.82
N ALA A 622 14.69 -51.25 -19.94
CA ALA A 622 14.75 -52.02 -21.17
C ALA A 622 13.43 -51.86 -21.93
N ILE A 623 13.50 -51.56 -23.24
CA ILE A 623 12.34 -51.38 -24.11
C ILE A 623 12.35 -52.50 -25.16
N LYS A 624 11.41 -53.43 -25.06
CA LYS A 624 11.21 -54.49 -26.07
C LYS A 624 10.22 -53.99 -27.11
N ILE A 625 10.71 -53.76 -28.33
CA ILE A 625 9.90 -53.30 -29.47
C ILE A 625 9.36 -54.53 -30.21
N LEU A 626 8.04 -54.63 -30.26
CA LEU A 626 7.26 -55.62 -30.98
C LEU A 626 6.77 -55.00 -32.29
N PRO A 627 7.00 -55.65 -33.45
CA PRO A 627 6.40 -55.22 -34.70
C PRO A 627 4.87 -55.18 -34.57
N ASN A 628 4.24 -54.13 -35.07
CA ASN A 628 2.78 -53.99 -35.04
C ASN A 628 2.17 -54.10 -36.46
N PRO A 629 2.22 -55.29 -37.09
CA PRO A 629 1.78 -55.47 -38.47
C PRO A 629 0.27 -55.27 -38.66
N PHE A 630 -0.50 -55.27 -37.57
CA PHE A 630 -1.95 -55.10 -37.58
C PHE A 630 -2.40 -53.66 -37.26
N GLY A 631 -1.45 -52.73 -37.03
CA GLY A 631 -1.77 -51.32 -36.83
C GLY A 631 -2.58 -51.04 -35.55
N ILE A 632 -2.35 -51.81 -34.49
CA ILE A 632 -3.00 -51.62 -33.19
C ILE A 632 -2.67 -50.22 -32.67
N ASP A 633 -3.70 -49.42 -32.38
CA ASP A 633 -3.58 -48.09 -31.81
C ASP A 633 -3.93 -48.16 -30.31
N LEU A 634 -2.92 -48.12 -29.46
CA LEU A 634 -3.07 -48.18 -28.00
C LEU A 634 -3.94 -47.05 -27.43
N SER A 635 -4.24 -45.98 -28.20
CA SER A 635 -5.13 -44.90 -27.78
C SER A 635 -6.62 -45.18 -28.01
N LYS A 636 -6.95 -46.15 -28.87
CA LYS A 636 -8.33 -46.47 -29.28
C LYS A 636 -8.76 -47.90 -28.95
N THR A 637 -7.80 -48.81 -28.78
CA THR A 637 -8.05 -50.21 -28.51
C THR A 637 -7.93 -50.51 -27.02
N SER A 638 -8.88 -51.28 -26.48
CA SER A 638 -8.74 -51.81 -25.13
C SER A 638 -7.55 -52.78 -25.06
N LEU A 639 -6.57 -52.46 -24.22
CA LEU A 639 -5.37 -53.26 -23.88
C LEU A 639 -5.51 -54.80 -23.78
N PRO A 640 -6.67 -55.42 -23.46
CA PRO A 640 -6.88 -56.87 -23.51
C PRO A 640 -6.56 -57.62 -24.82
N GLU A 641 -6.27 -56.99 -25.94
CA GLU A 641 -5.95 -57.68 -27.20
C GLU A 641 -4.46 -58.05 -27.36
N LEU A 642 -3.59 -57.61 -26.45
CA LEU A 642 -2.16 -57.89 -26.50
C LEU A 642 -1.81 -59.05 -25.57
N GLU A 643 -1.66 -60.26 -26.14
CA GLU A 643 -1.42 -61.52 -25.39
C GLU A 643 -0.22 -61.42 -24.43
N GLU A 644 0.90 -60.86 -24.89
CA GLU A 644 2.11 -60.72 -24.08
C GLU A 644 1.94 -59.73 -22.92
N TYR A 645 1.18 -58.64 -23.11
CA TYR A 645 0.83 -57.70 -22.03
C TYR A 645 -0.09 -58.35 -20.99
N ASN A 646 -1.13 -59.08 -21.43
CA ASN A 646 -2.05 -59.74 -20.52
C ASN A 646 -1.37 -60.78 -19.64
N ALA A 647 -0.36 -61.47 -20.19
CA ALA A 647 0.46 -62.42 -19.47
C ALA A 647 1.30 -61.72 -18.38
N ILE A 648 1.91 -60.57 -18.68
CA ILE A 648 2.93 -59.98 -17.78
C ILE A 648 2.43 -58.85 -16.87
N LYS A 649 1.27 -58.23 -17.15
CA LYS A 649 0.78 -57.01 -16.47
C LYS A 649 0.65 -57.11 -14.96
N ASN A 650 0.38 -58.31 -14.43
CA ASN A 650 0.11 -58.54 -13.01
C ASN A 650 1.22 -59.31 -12.29
N LEU A 651 2.35 -59.56 -12.97
CA LEU A 651 3.47 -60.27 -12.38
C LEU A 651 4.29 -59.32 -11.51
N ARG A 652 4.42 -59.67 -10.24
CA ARG A 652 5.22 -58.95 -9.24
C ARG A 652 5.90 -59.98 -8.34
N HIS A 653 7.18 -60.22 -8.59
CA HIS A 653 7.99 -61.15 -7.81
C HIS A 653 9.47 -60.76 -7.89
N PRO A 654 10.24 -60.86 -6.79
CA PRO A 654 11.66 -60.49 -6.78
C PRO A 654 12.52 -61.25 -7.79
N ASN A 655 12.11 -62.44 -8.25
CA ASN A 655 12.85 -63.25 -9.23
C ASN A 655 12.23 -63.28 -10.64
N VAL A 656 11.29 -62.39 -10.95
CA VAL A 656 10.71 -62.19 -12.30
C VAL A 656 10.99 -60.76 -12.73
N ILE A 657 11.32 -60.51 -14.00
CA ILE A 657 11.57 -59.13 -14.48
C ILE A 657 10.33 -58.27 -14.28
N GLN A 658 10.53 -57.10 -13.68
CA GLN A 658 9.44 -56.19 -13.42
C GLN A 658 8.99 -55.51 -14.73
N PHE A 659 7.73 -55.73 -15.10
CA PHE A 659 7.05 -54.98 -16.13
C PHE A 659 6.56 -53.64 -15.58
N PHE A 660 6.83 -52.55 -16.30
CA PHE A 660 6.41 -51.19 -15.91
C PHE A 660 5.23 -50.69 -16.73
N GLY A 661 5.14 -51.04 -18.01
CA GLY A 661 4.04 -50.59 -18.85
C GLY A 661 4.28 -50.84 -20.34
N VAL A 662 3.31 -50.40 -21.14
CA VAL A 662 3.36 -50.47 -22.60
C VAL A 662 3.24 -49.05 -23.17
N GLY A 663 3.97 -48.76 -24.23
CA GLY A 663 3.92 -47.48 -24.95
C GLY A 663 3.84 -47.68 -26.46
N GLN A 664 3.24 -46.71 -27.16
CA GLN A 664 3.21 -46.66 -28.61
C GLN A 664 4.46 -45.93 -29.13
N LEU A 665 5.22 -46.55 -30.03
CA LEU A 665 6.37 -45.95 -30.69
C LEU A 665 6.11 -45.86 -32.19
N LYS A 666 5.64 -44.71 -32.66
CA LYS A 666 5.21 -44.50 -34.06
C LYS A 666 4.18 -45.57 -34.45
N THR A 667 4.60 -46.56 -35.24
CA THR A 667 3.77 -47.70 -35.66
C THR A 667 3.88 -48.90 -34.73
N ASP A 668 4.97 -49.06 -33.98
CA ASP A 668 5.28 -50.26 -33.19
C ASP A 668 4.88 -50.14 -31.71
N ILE A 669 4.90 -51.27 -31.00
CA ILE A 669 4.54 -51.34 -29.58
C ILE A 669 5.81 -51.61 -28.76
N GLY A 670 6.06 -50.78 -27.75
CA GLY A 670 7.18 -50.94 -26.82
C GLY A 670 6.72 -51.41 -25.44
N LEU A 671 7.27 -52.54 -24.98
CA LEU A 671 7.11 -52.99 -23.59
C LEU A 671 8.26 -52.43 -22.75
N VAL A 672 7.91 -51.68 -21.71
CA VAL A 672 8.85 -51.03 -20.79
C VAL A 672 9.06 -51.93 -19.58
N MET A 673 10.31 -52.30 -19.34
CA MET A 673 10.72 -53.27 -18.33
C MET A 673 11.93 -52.78 -17.56
N GLU A 674 12.18 -53.39 -16.41
CA GLU A 674 13.43 -53.24 -15.67
C GLU A 674 14.65 -53.52 -16.56
N LEU A 675 15.66 -52.65 -16.49
CA LEU A 675 16.93 -52.84 -17.17
C LEU A 675 17.83 -53.76 -16.33
N CYS A 676 18.34 -54.83 -16.94
CA CYS A 676 19.34 -55.70 -16.32
C CYS A 676 20.69 -55.55 -17.04
N ASP A 677 21.79 -55.77 -16.31
CA ASP A 677 23.14 -55.45 -16.81
C ASP A 677 23.74 -56.55 -17.69
N THR A 678 23.34 -57.81 -17.52
CA THR A 678 23.90 -58.95 -18.29
C THR A 678 23.04 -60.22 -18.22
N ASP A 679 23.30 -61.20 -19.10
CA ASP A 679 22.65 -62.52 -19.13
C ASP A 679 23.55 -63.64 -18.58
N LEU A 680 22.98 -64.78 -18.21
CA LEU A 680 23.72 -65.91 -17.61
C LEU A 680 24.80 -66.48 -18.55
N LYS A 681 24.66 -66.33 -19.86
CA LYS A 681 25.66 -66.79 -20.83
C LYS A 681 26.90 -65.89 -20.79
N ILE A 682 26.73 -64.58 -20.80
CA ILE A 682 27.83 -63.61 -20.69
C ILE A 682 28.45 -63.68 -19.29
N MET A 683 27.63 -63.82 -18.24
CA MET A 683 28.13 -64.00 -16.86
C MET A 683 29.02 -65.24 -16.73
N SER A 684 28.65 -66.36 -17.35
CA SER A 684 29.46 -67.59 -17.28
C SER A 684 30.77 -67.47 -18.04
N GLN A 685 30.81 -66.67 -19.13
CA GLN A 685 32.02 -66.40 -19.92
C GLN A 685 32.99 -65.41 -19.26
N GLN A 686 32.48 -64.36 -18.61
CA GLN A 686 33.31 -63.34 -17.93
C GLN A 686 34.00 -63.88 -16.66
N ILE A 687 33.39 -64.84 -15.97
CA ILE A 687 34.00 -65.53 -14.82
C ILE A 687 35.21 -66.37 -15.27
N GLY A 688 35.17 -66.97 -16.47
CA GLY A 688 36.32 -67.69 -17.05
C GLY A 688 37.52 -66.79 -17.32
N GLN A 689 37.31 -65.59 -17.87
CA GLN A 689 38.39 -64.63 -18.17
C GLN A 689 39.02 -64.01 -16.91
N SER A 690 38.26 -63.90 -15.82
CA SER A 690 38.75 -63.35 -14.55
C SER A 690 39.71 -64.31 -13.83
N GLY A 691 39.62 -65.62 -14.10
CA GLY A 691 40.58 -66.63 -13.63
C GLY A 691 41.97 -66.47 -14.28
N ASP A 692 42.01 -66.13 -15.57
CA ASP A 692 43.27 -65.89 -16.30
C ASP A 692 44.01 -64.64 -15.79
N ALA A 693 43.28 -63.59 -15.41
CA ALA A 693 43.85 -62.38 -14.82
C ALA A 693 44.47 -62.64 -13.44
N LEU A 694 43.84 -63.50 -12.62
CA LEU A 694 44.38 -63.95 -11.33
C LEU A 694 45.61 -64.86 -11.49
N MET A 695 45.65 -65.73 -12.51
CA MET A 695 46.83 -66.56 -12.86
C MET A 695 48.06 -65.71 -13.24
N LYS A 696 47.85 -64.58 -13.91
CA LYS A 696 48.92 -63.62 -14.27
C LYS A 696 49.46 -62.87 -13.04
N LEU A 697 48.61 -62.64 -12.04
CA LEU A 697 48.99 -62.04 -10.75
C LEU A 697 49.72 -63.04 -9.83
N CYS A 698 49.27 -64.30 -9.77
CA CYS A 698 49.89 -65.34 -8.95
C CYS A 698 51.27 -65.81 -9.47
N SER A 699 51.53 -65.72 -10.78
CA SER A 699 52.87 -65.97 -11.35
C SER A 699 53.87 -64.84 -11.05
N THR A 700 53.38 -63.63 -10.76
CA THR A 700 54.20 -62.45 -10.45
C THR A 700 54.59 -62.38 -8.96
N PHE A 701 53.80 -62.97 -8.07
CA PHE A 701 54.08 -63.02 -6.63
C PHE A 701 54.39 -64.45 -6.17
N ARG A 702 55.68 -64.74 -5.96
CA ARG A 702 56.15 -65.95 -5.27
C ARG A 702 55.55 -66.00 -3.86
N ILE A 703 54.45 -66.74 -3.68
CA ILE A 703 53.95 -67.15 -2.36
C ILE A 703 53.77 -68.67 -2.38
N GLY A 704 54.42 -69.33 -1.42
CA GLY A 704 54.52 -70.79 -1.34
C GLY A 704 53.23 -71.50 -0.88
N PHE A 705 53.02 -72.69 -1.48
CA PHE A 705 52.49 -73.96 -0.94
C PHE A 705 51.35 -73.88 0.10
N ASN A 706 50.16 -74.49 -0.10
CA ASN A 706 50.01 -75.96 0.09
C ASN A 706 48.61 -76.53 -0.30
N ASN A 707 47.98 -76.17 -1.42
CA ASN A 707 46.73 -76.83 -1.87
C ASN A 707 46.57 -76.87 -3.41
N TYR A 708 47.64 -77.23 -4.10
CA TYR A 708 47.71 -77.23 -5.57
C TYR A 708 46.92 -78.36 -6.28
N HIS A 709 46.24 -79.25 -5.56
CA HIS A 709 45.56 -80.41 -6.16
C HIS A 709 44.05 -80.26 -6.42
N LYS A 710 43.45 -79.06 -6.29
CA LYS A 710 42.04 -78.83 -6.64
C LYS A 710 41.76 -77.72 -7.67
N ILE A 711 42.80 -77.03 -8.16
CA ILE A 711 42.64 -75.82 -9.00
C ILE A 711 42.88 -76.14 -10.49
N VAL A 712 42.48 -77.31 -10.97
CA VAL A 712 42.61 -77.69 -12.40
C VAL A 712 41.24 -77.90 -13.07
N HIS A 713 40.13 -77.46 -12.45
CA HIS A 713 38.78 -77.60 -13.03
C HIS A 713 37.86 -76.36 -12.89
N HIS A 714 38.41 -75.14 -12.85
CA HIS A 714 37.57 -73.93 -12.78
C HIS A 714 37.46 -73.15 -14.09
N ASP A 715 37.00 -73.84 -15.14
CA ASP A 715 36.21 -73.24 -16.24
C ASP A 715 34.72 -73.15 -15.86
N LYS A 716 34.38 -73.34 -14.57
CA LYS A 716 33.01 -73.42 -14.09
C LYS A 716 32.75 -72.41 -12.98
N MET A 717 31.63 -71.70 -13.14
CA MET A 717 31.04 -70.78 -12.17
C MET A 717 31.01 -71.42 -10.77
N PRO A 718 31.34 -70.68 -9.68
CA PRO A 718 31.35 -71.23 -8.33
C PRO A 718 30.03 -71.90 -7.98
N GLU A 719 30.08 -73.12 -7.46
CA GLU A 719 28.90 -73.96 -7.21
C GLU A 719 27.89 -73.26 -6.29
N GLY A 720 28.35 -72.56 -5.26
CA GLY A 720 27.48 -71.76 -4.38
C GLY A 720 26.76 -70.62 -5.10
N LYS A 721 27.38 -70.00 -6.10
CA LYS A 721 26.76 -68.96 -6.93
C LYS A 721 25.77 -69.58 -7.92
N LEU A 722 26.11 -70.72 -8.52
CA LEU A 722 25.22 -71.48 -9.41
C LEU A 722 23.96 -71.97 -8.67
N LEU A 723 24.11 -72.47 -7.45
CA LEU A 723 22.98 -72.93 -6.62
C LEU A 723 22.04 -71.78 -6.25
N ARG A 724 22.54 -70.57 -6.02
CA ARG A 724 21.70 -69.38 -5.80
C ARG A 724 20.92 -69.00 -7.06
N ILE A 725 21.58 -69.01 -8.22
CA ILE A 725 20.92 -68.81 -9.51
C ILE A 725 19.83 -69.87 -9.75
N ILE A 726 20.12 -71.15 -9.53
CA ILE A 726 19.11 -72.19 -9.69
C ILE A 726 17.94 -71.97 -8.73
N LYS A 727 18.23 -71.67 -7.46
CA LYS A 727 17.22 -71.42 -6.43
C LYS A 727 16.31 -70.24 -6.80
N ASP A 728 16.88 -69.11 -7.18
CA ASP A 728 16.15 -67.88 -7.48
C ASP A 728 15.32 -68.04 -8.78
N SER A 729 15.88 -68.70 -9.80
CA SER A 729 15.15 -69.08 -11.01
C SER A 729 13.96 -70.00 -10.69
N LEU A 730 14.15 -70.98 -9.79
CA LEU A 730 13.07 -71.88 -9.36
C LEU A 730 12.00 -71.12 -8.56
N CYS A 731 12.37 -70.18 -7.69
CA CYS A 731 11.41 -69.32 -6.99
C CYS A 731 10.57 -68.50 -7.97
N GLY A 732 11.19 -67.95 -9.03
CA GLY A 732 10.47 -67.29 -10.12
C GLY A 732 9.52 -68.22 -10.87
N LEU A 733 9.95 -69.44 -11.22
CA LEU A 733 9.11 -70.42 -11.92
C LEU A 733 7.93 -70.90 -11.07
N VAL A 734 8.14 -71.14 -9.77
CA VAL A 734 7.07 -71.51 -8.83
C VAL A 734 6.01 -70.41 -8.78
N TYR A 735 6.43 -69.15 -8.66
CA TYR A 735 5.51 -68.02 -8.69
C TYR A 735 4.69 -67.94 -9.99
N LEU A 736 5.32 -68.19 -11.15
CA LEU A 736 4.64 -68.19 -12.44
C LEU A 736 3.64 -69.35 -12.55
N HIS A 737 4.00 -70.54 -12.07
CA HIS A 737 3.10 -71.69 -12.03
C HIS A 737 1.89 -71.44 -11.11
N ASP A 738 2.08 -70.77 -9.97
CA ASP A 738 0.98 -70.33 -9.08
C ASP A 738 0.02 -69.34 -9.77
N LYS A 739 0.45 -68.71 -10.86
CA LYS A 739 -0.37 -67.85 -11.73
C LYS A 739 -0.92 -68.57 -12.96
N ASN A 740 -0.82 -69.90 -13.00
CA ASN A 740 -1.18 -70.75 -14.15
C ASN A 740 -0.43 -70.38 -15.43
N MET A 741 0.81 -69.93 -15.33
CA MET A 741 1.63 -69.54 -16.48
C MET A 741 2.86 -70.44 -16.62
N ILE A 742 3.13 -70.91 -17.84
CA ILE A 742 4.34 -71.68 -18.14
C ILE A 742 5.27 -70.84 -19.04
N HIS A 743 6.55 -70.71 -18.67
CA HIS A 743 7.51 -69.85 -19.40
C HIS A 743 7.95 -70.41 -20.77
N MET A 744 7.98 -71.74 -20.95
CA MET A 744 8.30 -72.48 -22.18
C MET A 744 9.65 -72.22 -22.88
N ASP A 745 10.44 -71.22 -22.46
CA ASP A 745 11.73 -70.83 -23.06
C ASP A 745 12.79 -70.57 -21.97
N VAL A 746 12.87 -71.47 -20.99
CA VAL A 746 13.88 -71.39 -19.92
C VAL A 746 15.25 -71.77 -20.50
N LYS A 747 16.09 -70.76 -20.75
CA LYS A 747 17.45 -70.91 -21.27
C LYS A 747 18.38 -69.87 -20.66
N PRO A 748 19.71 -70.05 -20.71
CA PRO A 748 20.66 -69.13 -20.09
C PRO A 748 20.50 -67.66 -20.51
N HIS A 749 20.17 -67.38 -21.77
CA HIS A 749 19.94 -66.02 -22.27
C HIS A 749 18.74 -65.30 -21.67
N ASN A 750 17.80 -66.05 -21.08
CA ASN A 750 16.57 -65.55 -20.50
C ASN A 750 16.66 -65.43 -18.96
N ILE A 751 17.85 -65.71 -18.41
CA ILE A 751 18.19 -65.54 -16.99
C ILE A 751 19.12 -64.35 -16.89
N LEU A 752 18.62 -63.20 -16.42
CA LEU A 752 19.38 -61.94 -16.35
C LEU A 752 19.94 -61.68 -14.94
N GLY A 753 20.75 -60.64 -14.79
CA GLY A 753 21.03 -60.09 -13.47
C GLY A 753 21.66 -58.70 -13.47
N LEU A 754 21.77 -58.16 -12.26
CA LEU A 754 22.18 -56.79 -11.95
C LEU A 754 23.59 -56.79 -11.33
N GLN A 755 24.48 -55.89 -11.77
CA GLN A 755 25.78 -55.64 -11.16
C GLN A 755 25.67 -54.55 -10.09
N CYS A 756 26.07 -54.84 -8.85
CA CYS A 756 26.02 -53.88 -7.75
C CYS A 756 27.29 -53.01 -7.75
N THR A 757 27.16 -51.68 -7.88
CA THR A 757 28.30 -50.75 -8.05
C THR A 757 28.68 -49.91 -6.81
N GLU A 758 28.09 -50.13 -5.63
CA GLU A 758 28.48 -49.35 -4.42
C GLU A 758 29.33 -50.17 -3.43
N LEU A 759 30.55 -49.68 -3.17
CA LEU A 759 31.54 -50.24 -2.25
C LEU A 759 31.23 -49.87 -0.79
N GLN A 760 31.11 -50.85 0.12
CA GLN A 760 32.03 -50.98 1.29
C GLN A 760 31.76 -52.21 2.17
N SER A 761 32.80 -53.04 2.26
CA SER A 761 33.30 -53.75 3.44
C SER A 761 32.46 -54.86 4.10
N TYR A 762 33.12 -56.03 4.17
CA TYR A 762 32.82 -57.23 4.96
C TYR A 762 31.63 -58.09 4.51
N TYR A 763 31.99 -59.31 4.09
CA TYR A 763 31.15 -60.49 3.78
C TYR A 763 30.46 -60.56 2.40
N THR A 764 31.02 -61.45 1.56
CA THR A 764 30.35 -62.39 0.65
C THR A 764 29.45 -61.86 -0.47
N ASP A 765 29.81 -62.23 -1.72
CA ASP A 765 28.92 -62.65 -2.81
C ASP A 765 27.47 -62.11 -2.76
N MET A 766 27.20 -60.91 -3.26
CA MET A 766 25.82 -60.45 -3.50
C MET A 766 25.68 -59.71 -4.83
N LEU A 767 25.67 -60.48 -5.93
CA LEU A 767 24.81 -60.16 -7.07
C LEU A 767 23.39 -60.57 -6.67
N GLN A 768 22.42 -59.66 -6.70
CA GLN A 768 21.01 -60.03 -6.51
C GLN A 768 20.44 -60.54 -7.84
N PRO A 769 20.04 -61.82 -7.95
CA PRO A 769 19.56 -62.36 -9.22
C PRO A 769 18.06 -62.14 -9.42
N ARG A 770 17.67 -61.46 -10.52
CA ARG A 770 16.29 -61.45 -11.05
C ARG A 770 16.28 -62.21 -12.38
N GLN A 771 15.59 -63.35 -12.45
CA GLN A 771 16.12 -64.43 -13.28
C GLN A 771 15.22 -65.01 -14.36
N LEU A 772 14.08 -64.40 -14.68
CA LEU A 772 13.28 -64.84 -15.81
C LEU A 772 12.77 -63.66 -16.63
N THR A 773 13.16 -63.62 -17.92
CA THR A 773 12.63 -62.69 -18.92
C THR A 773 11.24 -63.08 -19.42
N CYS A 774 10.54 -62.18 -20.09
CA CYS A 774 9.32 -62.50 -20.83
C CYS A 774 9.59 -63.44 -22.02
N GLY A 775 9.28 -64.73 -21.87
CA GLY A 775 9.22 -65.74 -22.94
C GLY A 775 7.79 -65.99 -23.43
N LEU A 776 7.57 -66.87 -24.42
CA LEU A 776 6.23 -67.26 -24.84
C LEU A 776 5.48 -67.90 -23.66
N TRP A 777 4.38 -67.28 -23.23
CA TRP A 777 3.56 -67.71 -22.10
C TRP A 777 2.30 -68.41 -22.62
N VAL A 778 1.92 -69.55 -22.03
CA VAL A 778 0.61 -70.20 -22.22
C VAL A 778 -0.06 -70.34 -20.86
#